data_AF-A0A6I1MKU6-F1
#
_entry.id   AF-A0A6I1MKU6-F1
#
_cell.length_a   1.000
_cell.length_b   1.000
_cell.length_c   1.000
_cell.angle_alpha   90.00
_cell.angle_beta   90.00
_cell.angle_gamma   90.00
#
_symmetry.space_group_name_H-M   'P 1'
#
loop_
_entity.id
_entity.type
_entity.pdbx_description
1 polymer ?
#
loop_
_entity_poly.entity_id
_entity_poly.type
_entity_poly.pdbx_seq_one_letter_code
_entity_poly.pdbx_strand_id
1 'polypeptide(L)'
;MIRRNKKIILSLVMTSVFSAGLFSNVTSVKANDELKIGVTSINPLPQEFNEVGNGFTVDSNVNIIGSDKADEDAVRELKELLKLYNISFEENNIPINEGTNIYIGEIDDGDIISNKLTELNVESADTLEKEGYVLVIKDEEARKDIVLSGKDNRGTFYAVQTLEQLIVKDNENVNLPEVEIRDYPSMELRGGIEGFYGAPWSHEDRLNQIRFYGENKMNTYIYAPKDDPYHRDKWDEPYPESELNRMQELIDTSIENEVDFVFAISPGGSINLNSEEHYKKLIAKLESMYDMGVRSFAVFFDDISNKDAMGQSKLLNRVQREFIEKKGDCNPLIMVPQEYSLPTIGSYTDIMGRELDENIIVMWTGNDVVPPTITVDDLTLINEKYNRKMFIWWNFPVNDYCQDKLLLGPAEGLDLNLDNAVVGLVSNPMNESECSMLPLYTTADYTWNTNDYNRDKSWENAIKELGGEAAEALKIFTDHSRSSILNDQTESFDLKPLVDSLLTKWQDNEDITKDLEIVKNEFEKIEKAPGIIREKINNEKFIAETDAYLTKLELFGKIGQDVINMIEAQVKGDINTVWQKKLIINKGLKEADDMRIIKWKDPLKVTIGSKVVEPFIRNAVSISDTIFNESINGKDEEGEESYTKNPISSFKHYENYTLDKMVDGNKNTYFWSNKNTKIGDYIGIDLTKVEKINNIYLQMDNTGKDYITKGQLEYSLDGENWNAIEEETTDRVLNLNNLDIEARYLRYRATEDTNYWLKVYEFDINVSSKENLAIYTNINEAKELKVSNDGSNISINGTNTSLNLKTNDYIGVNLDKYTIFDSFNLDLSKEFKGSLQYSVNGKNWNELSKVNGKELSYEIPYGAKYLRIVAEEAVEDINLNSFNLALEAERKLTPSTNLPYYDAPYKIEKMVDGNEDTFFWASRTIVKGDYVKVDLGKLTNVRDVTLIMGHKDHASDYIQNGQMEYSIDGNTWHAIGGVNTGATVKKSGLNINARYLRYVATDKSPNWATFCEFKVNTEKVPAALVEGSPNGQAGFELNQLIDKNLLTAYKPANTPSNGEEIIVKPIDERNLTGIHIFQETENICNGEVQVKDKDGNWVAVGKLNEAYKDIKVDSKLEASEIKVVWDENGDAPIIYEIMPQYTEEEEEIIEKPNKPSNFIATALSNSSIKLNWNAPSNVKIKEYIIYKDGKEVTKILGKNIEFTVSELKANTLYGFKIVAVGIDGQKSRPIAINKRTTK
;
A
#
# COMPACT_ATOMS: atom_id res chain seq x y z
N MET A 1 -15.29 -52.83 23.29
CA MET A 1 -14.22 -53.13 24.26
C MET A 1 -12.96 -52.39 23.80
N ILE A 2 -12.65 -51.26 24.47
CA ILE A 2 -11.35 -50.57 24.63
C ILE A 2 -10.59 -50.04 23.39
N ARG A 3 -10.69 -48.70 23.20
CA ARG A 3 -9.66 -47.64 22.95
C ARG A 3 -8.69 -47.80 21.75
N ARG A 4 -8.26 -46.76 20.99
CA ARG A 4 -8.25 -45.29 21.15
C ARG A 4 -7.82 -44.63 19.82
N ASN A 5 -8.34 -43.42 19.57
CA ASN A 5 -7.71 -42.21 18.99
C ASN A 5 -7.37 -42.04 17.49
N LYS A 6 -8.12 -41.08 16.92
CA LYS A 6 -7.86 -40.04 15.90
C LYS A 6 -6.40 -39.68 15.58
N LYS A 7 -6.09 -39.43 14.28
CA LYS A 7 -5.71 -38.13 13.66
C LYS A 7 -5.32 -38.31 12.16
N ILE A 8 -6.05 -37.66 11.23
CA ILE A 8 -5.68 -36.53 10.31
C ILE A 8 -4.91 -36.94 9.02
N ILE A 9 -5.41 -36.44 7.87
CA ILE A 9 -4.74 -35.87 6.67
C ILE A 9 -5.25 -36.45 5.32
N LEU A 10 -6.01 -35.59 4.62
CA LEU A 10 -5.96 -35.18 3.20
C LEU A 10 -5.57 -36.20 2.11
N SER A 11 -6.43 -36.36 1.08
CA SER A 11 -6.07 -36.13 -0.35
C SER A 11 -7.26 -36.35 -1.32
N LEU A 12 -7.57 -35.29 -2.08
CA LEU A 12 -7.94 -35.18 -3.51
C LEU A 12 -8.63 -36.36 -4.24
N VAL A 13 -9.68 -36.04 -5.04
CA VAL A 13 -9.62 -36.06 -6.51
C VAL A 13 -10.85 -35.36 -7.12
N MET A 14 -10.57 -34.43 -8.04
CA MET A 14 -11.46 -33.77 -9.01
C MET A 14 -12.34 -34.75 -9.80
N THR A 15 -13.58 -34.33 -10.14
CA THR A 15 -13.97 -34.26 -11.57
C THR A 15 -15.15 -33.29 -11.76
N SER A 16 -14.84 -32.13 -12.32
CA SER A 16 -15.78 -31.21 -12.96
C SER A 16 -16.02 -31.65 -14.42
N VAL A 17 -17.27 -31.72 -14.86
CA VAL A 17 -17.62 -31.81 -16.28
C VAL A 17 -18.42 -30.57 -16.65
N PHE A 18 -17.78 -29.69 -17.41
CA PHE A 18 -18.40 -28.66 -18.24
C PHE A 18 -19.12 -29.32 -19.43
N SER A 19 -20.32 -28.85 -19.75
CA SER A 19 -20.85 -28.99 -21.11
C SER A 19 -21.91 -27.91 -21.38
N ALA A 20 -21.51 -26.91 -22.16
CA ALA A 20 -22.41 -26.07 -22.92
C ALA A 20 -22.67 -26.71 -24.29
N GLY A 21 -23.92 -26.68 -24.78
CA GLY A 21 -24.21 -26.88 -26.18
C GLY A 21 -25.56 -27.50 -26.54
N LEU A 22 -26.39 -26.66 -27.17
CA LEU A 22 -27.30 -26.94 -28.30
C LEU A 22 -28.80 -27.15 -28.06
N PHE A 23 -29.53 -26.32 -28.82
CA PHE A 23 -30.97 -26.29 -29.04
C PHE A 23 -31.54 -27.58 -29.67
N SER A 24 -32.84 -27.75 -29.41
CA SER A 24 -33.87 -28.55 -30.12
C SER A 24 -34.05 -30.04 -29.76
N ASN A 25 -35.07 -30.32 -28.93
CA ASN A 25 -36.31 -30.93 -29.41
C ASN A 25 -37.41 -30.80 -28.35
N VAL A 26 -38.48 -30.11 -28.73
CA VAL A 26 -39.73 -30.00 -27.99
C VAL A 26 -40.41 -31.37 -28.02
N THR A 27 -40.44 -32.05 -26.88
CA THR A 27 -41.49 -33.02 -26.55
C THR A 27 -42.32 -32.42 -25.43
N SER A 28 -43.54 -32.01 -25.79
CA SER A 28 -44.55 -31.50 -24.87
C SER A 28 -44.89 -32.55 -23.80
N VAL A 29 -44.41 -32.34 -22.59
CA VAL A 29 -45.02 -32.90 -21.39
C VAL A 29 -45.76 -31.75 -20.73
N LYS A 30 -47.09 -31.77 -20.79
CA LYS A 30 -47.93 -30.94 -19.92
C LYS A 30 -47.81 -31.51 -18.51
N ALA A 31 -46.95 -30.94 -17.69
CA ALA A 31 -47.11 -30.95 -16.24
C ALA A 31 -47.82 -29.65 -15.87
N ASN A 32 -49.06 -29.75 -15.38
CA ASN A 32 -49.62 -28.72 -14.51
C ASN A 32 -48.96 -28.95 -13.15
N ASP A 33 -47.74 -28.44 -12.98
CA ASP A 33 -47.22 -28.19 -11.64
C ASP A 33 -47.65 -26.75 -11.32
N GLU A 34 -48.57 -26.59 -10.36
CA GLU A 34 -48.86 -25.26 -9.81
C GLU A 34 -47.54 -24.71 -9.24
N LEU A 35 -47.08 -23.57 -9.78
CA LEU A 35 -45.84 -22.92 -9.36
C LEU A 35 -46.01 -22.40 -7.94
N LYS A 36 -45.27 -22.96 -6.99
CA LYS A 36 -45.14 -22.42 -5.64
C LYS A 36 -44.53 -21.01 -5.70
N ILE A 37 -45.24 -20.01 -5.15
CA ILE A 37 -44.73 -18.66 -4.96
C ILE A 37 -43.69 -18.72 -3.83
N GLY A 38 -42.42 -18.48 -4.16
CA GLY A 38 -41.31 -18.54 -3.22
C GLY A 38 -41.04 -17.19 -2.56
N VAL A 39 -40.46 -17.22 -1.36
CA VAL A 39 -39.98 -16.02 -0.65
C VAL A 39 -38.60 -15.63 -1.15
N THR A 40 -38.43 -14.37 -1.57
CA THR A 40 -37.16 -13.84 -2.10
C THR A 40 -36.18 -13.45 -0.99
N SER A 41 -36.60 -12.59 -0.07
CA SER A 41 -35.83 -12.12 1.08
C SER A 41 -36.74 -11.40 2.08
N ILE A 42 -36.47 -11.57 3.38
CA ILE A 42 -37.11 -10.83 4.48
C ILE A 42 -36.00 -10.24 5.34
N ASN A 43 -36.14 -8.99 5.77
CA ASN A 43 -35.26 -8.28 6.68
C ASN A 43 -36.05 -7.40 7.66
N PRO A 44 -35.74 -7.45 8.96
CA PRO A 44 -34.91 -8.47 9.61
C PRO A 44 -35.44 -9.90 9.45
N LEU A 45 -34.58 -10.91 9.63
CA LEU A 45 -34.96 -12.32 9.59
C LEU A 45 -35.94 -12.66 10.74
N PRO A 46 -37.12 -13.21 10.46
CA PRO A 46 -38.08 -13.57 11.52
C PRO A 46 -37.55 -14.68 12.45
N GLN A 47 -38.02 -14.68 13.71
CA GLN A 47 -37.70 -15.73 14.70
C GLN A 47 -38.24 -17.10 14.27
N GLU A 48 -39.51 -17.16 13.85
CA GLU A 48 -40.13 -18.37 13.32
C GLU A 48 -40.78 -18.11 11.96
N PHE A 49 -40.41 -18.91 10.98
CA PHE A 49 -40.91 -18.80 9.61
C PHE A 49 -41.26 -20.18 9.04
N ASN A 50 -42.53 -20.38 8.70
CA ASN A 50 -43.03 -21.63 8.13
C ASN A 50 -43.72 -21.38 6.79
N GLU A 51 -43.24 -22.02 5.71
CA GLU A 51 -43.97 -22.07 4.43
C GLU A 51 -45.02 -23.20 4.49
N VAL A 52 -46.30 -22.85 4.37
CA VAL A 52 -47.41 -23.78 4.62
C VAL A 52 -48.22 -24.16 3.37
N GLY A 53 -47.98 -23.50 2.23
CA GLY A 53 -48.73 -23.76 1.00
C GLY A 53 -48.01 -23.31 -0.28
N ASN A 54 -48.79 -23.11 -1.35
CA ASN A 54 -48.27 -22.74 -2.67
C ASN A 54 -48.33 -21.23 -2.94
N GLY A 55 -49.07 -20.46 -2.14
CA GLY A 55 -49.28 -19.03 -2.37
C GLY A 55 -50.50 -18.74 -3.26
N PHE A 56 -50.93 -17.48 -3.27
CA PHE A 56 -52.08 -17.04 -4.07
C PHE A 56 -51.90 -15.62 -4.63
N THR A 57 -52.68 -15.30 -5.67
CA THR A 57 -52.83 -13.93 -6.18
C THR A 57 -53.86 -13.18 -5.35
N VAL A 58 -53.47 -12.02 -4.82
CA VAL A 58 -54.33 -11.11 -4.05
C VAL A 58 -55.41 -10.53 -4.98
N ASP A 59 -56.66 -10.52 -4.51
CA ASP A 59 -57.76 -9.97 -5.29
C ASP A 59 -57.64 -8.44 -5.45
N SER A 60 -58.04 -7.92 -6.61
CA SER A 60 -57.98 -6.47 -6.93
C SER A 60 -58.80 -5.58 -5.98
N ASN A 61 -59.74 -6.18 -5.24
CA ASN A 61 -60.47 -5.55 -4.15
C ASN A 61 -60.43 -6.47 -2.92
N VAL A 62 -59.96 -5.94 -1.78
CA VAL A 62 -59.83 -6.68 -0.52
C VAL A 62 -60.76 -6.11 0.56
N ASN A 63 -61.08 -6.92 1.55
CA ASN A 63 -61.87 -6.50 2.71
C ASN A 63 -60.99 -6.42 3.97
N ILE A 64 -60.82 -5.22 4.53
CA ILE A 64 -60.06 -4.98 5.77
C ILE A 64 -61.01 -5.11 6.96
N ILE A 65 -60.59 -5.89 7.95
CA ILE A 65 -61.35 -6.24 9.15
C ILE A 65 -60.52 -5.85 10.37
N GLY A 66 -61.12 -5.11 11.33
CA GLY A 66 -60.45 -4.67 12.57
C GLY A 66 -59.79 -3.29 12.51
N SER A 67 -59.85 -2.60 11.37
CA SER A 67 -59.24 -1.27 11.18
C SER A 67 -59.82 -0.16 12.06
N ASP A 68 -60.97 -0.37 12.70
CA ASP A 68 -61.59 0.57 13.63
C ASP A 68 -61.04 0.47 15.07
N LYS A 69 -60.17 -0.51 15.34
CA LYS A 69 -59.58 -0.78 16.65
C LYS A 69 -58.06 -0.87 16.64
N ALA A 70 -57.52 -1.48 15.60
CA ALA A 70 -56.10 -1.63 15.39
C ALA A 70 -55.36 -0.29 15.44
N ASP A 71 -54.06 -0.35 15.73
CA ASP A 71 -53.18 0.81 15.70
C ASP A 71 -53.35 1.67 14.42
N GLU A 72 -53.49 2.99 14.61
CA GLU A 72 -53.81 3.92 13.53
C GLU A 72 -52.69 4.00 12.49
N ASP A 73 -51.42 3.89 12.92
CA ASP A 73 -50.25 3.95 12.04
C ASP A 73 -50.09 2.64 11.26
N ALA A 74 -50.28 1.48 11.89
CA ALA A 74 -50.30 0.19 11.19
C ALA A 74 -51.42 0.13 10.13
N VAL A 75 -52.61 0.66 10.45
CA VAL A 75 -53.73 0.73 9.49
C VAL A 75 -53.44 1.72 8.36
N ARG A 76 -52.83 2.88 8.65
CA ARG A 76 -52.39 3.85 7.64
C ARG A 76 -51.40 3.19 6.68
N GLU A 77 -50.38 2.54 7.22
CA GLU A 77 -49.32 1.86 6.48
C GLU A 77 -49.89 0.76 5.57
N LEU A 78 -50.78 -0.10 6.09
CA LEU A 78 -51.45 -1.12 5.29
C LEU A 78 -52.23 -0.49 4.12
N LYS A 79 -52.94 0.61 4.35
CA LYS A 79 -53.72 1.29 3.31
C LYS A 79 -52.82 1.94 2.25
N GLU A 80 -51.65 2.45 2.65
CA GLU A 80 -50.67 3.03 1.73
C GLU A 80 -49.99 1.94 0.89
N LEU A 81 -49.64 0.81 1.51
CA LEU A 81 -49.16 -0.38 0.83
C LEU A 81 -50.16 -0.89 -0.23
N LEU A 82 -51.44 -1.04 0.13
CA LEU A 82 -52.47 -1.47 -0.81
C LEU A 82 -52.61 -0.48 -1.99
N LYS A 83 -52.55 0.83 -1.74
CA LYS A 83 -52.58 1.85 -2.80
C LYS A 83 -51.35 1.77 -3.72
N LEU A 84 -50.15 1.59 -3.14
CA LEU A 84 -48.89 1.46 -3.88
C LEU A 84 -48.97 0.34 -4.92
N TYR A 85 -49.63 -0.76 -4.55
CA TYR A 85 -49.85 -1.93 -5.41
C TYR A 85 -51.16 -1.91 -6.21
N ASN A 86 -51.87 -0.78 -6.25
CA ASN A 86 -53.15 -0.59 -6.97
C ASN A 86 -54.27 -1.56 -6.55
N ILE A 87 -54.28 -1.97 -5.28
CA ILE A 87 -55.33 -2.81 -4.69
C ILE A 87 -56.38 -1.89 -4.07
N SER A 88 -57.63 -2.02 -4.51
CA SER A 88 -58.77 -1.35 -3.86
C SER A 88 -59.18 -2.07 -2.58
N PHE A 89 -59.77 -1.36 -1.63
CA PHE A 89 -60.19 -1.95 -0.36
C PHE A 89 -61.50 -1.38 0.16
N GLU A 90 -62.23 -2.22 0.89
CA GLU A 90 -63.36 -1.83 1.73
C GLU A 90 -63.03 -2.13 3.21
N GLU A 91 -63.59 -1.34 4.12
CA GLU A 91 -63.42 -1.53 5.56
C GLU A 91 -64.74 -2.03 6.16
N ASN A 92 -64.87 -3.35 6.34
CA ASN A 92 -66.05 -3.97 6.93
C ASN A 92 -65.66 -5.03 7.96
N ASN A 93 -66.24 -4.96 9.17
CA ASN A 93 -66.01 -5.95 10.23
C ASN A 93 -66.71 -7.31 10.02
N ILE A 94 -67.13 -7.63 8.80
CA ILE A 94 -67.74 -8.91 8.42
C ILE A 94 -66.92 -9.49 7.27
N PRO A 95 -66.38 -10.72 7.41
CA PRO A 95 -65.60 -11.33 6.34
C PRO A 95 -66.45 -11.66 5.12
N ILE A 96 -65.86 -11.51 3.94
CA ILE A 96 -66.43 -11.99 2.68
C ILE A 96 -66.11 -13.47 2.50
N ASN A 97 -67.08 -14.24 2.00
CA ASN A 97 -66.96 -15.69 1.83
C ASN A 97 -66.16 -16.08 0.57
N GLU A 98 -66.02 -15.15 -0.38
CA GLU A 98 -65.27 -15.34 -1.63
C GLU A 98 -64.43 -14.08 -1.89
N GLY A 99 -63.11 -14.24 -1.97
CA GLY A 99 -62.15 -13.13 -2.10
C GLY A 99 -61.11 -13.09 -0.97
N THR A 100 -60.34 -11.99 -0.92
CA THR A 100 -59.27 -11.79 0.07
C THR A 100 -59.74 -10.93 1.23
N ASN A 101 -59.63 -11.45 2.47
CA ASN A 101 -59.81 -10.71 3.71
C ASN A 101 -58.45 -10.39 4.34
N ILE A 102 -58.30 -9.18 4.87
CA ILE A 102 -57.14 -8.77 5.66
C ILE A 102 -57.62 -8.44 7.07
N TYR A 103 -57.21 -9.25 8.04
CA TYR A 103 -57.44 -9.03 9.46
C TYR A 103 -56.26 -8.29 10.04
N ILE A 104 -56.51 -7.17 10.72
CA ILE A 104 -55.48 -6.37 11.39
C ILE A 104 -55.95 -6.00 12.80
N GLY A 105 -55.04 -6.06 13.78
CA GLY A 105 -55.28 -5.56 15.13
C GLY A 105 -54.41 -6.21 16.20
N GLU A 106 -54.43 -5.61 17.38
CA GLU A 106 -53.71 -6.11 18.55
C GLU A 106 -54.48 -7.25 19.21
N ILE A 107 -53.80 -8.04 20.03
CA ILE A 107 -54.43 -9.17 20.74
C ILE A 107 -55.56 -8.74 21.69
N ASP A 108 -55.54 -7.48 22.13
CA ASP A 108 -56.50 -6.90 23.07
C ASP A 108 -57.74 -6.27 22.39
N ASP A 109 -57.78 -6.20 21.05
CA ASP A 109 -58.87 -5.57 20.28
C ASP A 109 -60.19 -6.39 20.23
N GLY A 110 -60.20 -7.52 20.91
CA GLY A 110 -61.36 -8.38 21.12
C GLY A 110 -61.36 -9.65 20.27
N ASP A 111 -62.54 -10.27 20.16
CA ASP A 111 -62.63 -11.68 19.73
C ASP A 111 -62.30 -11.91 18.23
N ILE A 112 -62.21 -10.88 17.38
CA ILE A 112 -62.12 -11.08 15.92
C ILE A 112 -60.78 -11.71 15.50
N ILE A 113 -59.66 -11.11 15.90
CA ILE A 113 -58.30 -11.60 15.59
C ILE A 113 -58.05 -12.94 16.29
N SER A 114 -58.36 -13.02 17.58
CA SER A 114 -58.16 -14.22 18.40
C SER A 114 -59.00 -15.42 17.93
N ASN A 115 -60.27 -15.20 17.52
CA ASN A 115 -61.08 -16.25 16.91
C ASN A 115 -60.51 -16.71 15.58
N LYS A 116 -59.99 -15.79 14.75
CA LYS A 116 -59.45 -16.17 13.44
C LYS A 116 -58.16 -16.97 13.58
N LEU A 117 -57.26 -16.60 14.48
CA LEU A 117 -56.07 -17.41 14.77
C LEU A 117 -56.44 -18.80 15.33
N THR A 118 -57.47 -18.87 16.18
CA THR A 118 -58.02 -20.15 16.68
C THR A 118 -58.61 -21.01 15.55
N GLU A 119 -59.36 -20.40 14.62
CA GLU A 119 -59.90 -21.04 13.42
C GLU A 119 -58.78 -21.64 12.55
N LEU A 120 -57.67 -20.90 12.41
CA LEU A 120 -56.50 -21.32 11.62
C LEU A 120 -55.58 -22.30 12.36
N ASN A 121 -55.82 -22.58 13.65
CA ASN A 121 -54.96 -23.37 14.53
C ASN A 121 -53.53 -22.80 14.63
N VAL A 122 -53.42 -21.47 14.67
CA VAL A 122 -52.17 -20.74 14.88
C VAL A 122 -52.20 -20.12 16.28
N GLU A 123 -51.08 -20.21 17.00
CA GLU A 123 -50.98 -19.62 18.33
C GLU A 123 -51.09 -18.08 18.26
N SER A 124 -51.60 -17.43 19.31
CA SER A 124 -51.75 -15.96 19.32
C SER A 124 -50.43 -15.23 19.60
N ALA A 125 -50.38 -13.93 19.29
CA ALA A 125 -49.25 -13.08 19.68
C ALA A 125 -49.07 -12.93 21.21
N ASP A 126 -50.07 -13.31 22.03
CA ASP A 126 -50.02 -13.14 23.49
C ASP A 126 -48.80 -13.80 24.17
N THR A 127 -48.26 -14.87 23.59
CA THR A 127 -47.09 -15.58 24.14
C THR A 127 -45.75 -15.02 23.68
N LEU A 128 -45.75 -14.01 22.81
CA LEU A 128 -44.55 -13.35 22.31
C LEU A 128 -44.12 -12.20 23.22
N GLU A 129 -42.85 -11.81 23.08
CA GLU A 129 -42.29 -10.62 23.72
C GLU A 129 -42.91 -9.33 23.13
N LYS A 130 -42.62 -8.18 23.76
CA LYS A 130 -43.04 -6.86 23.26
C LYS A 130 -42.62 -6.66 21.80
N GLU A 131 -43.41 -5.88 21.07
CA GLU A 131 -43.23 -5.63 19.63
C GLU A 131 -43.35 -6.89 18.75
N GLY A 132 -43.76 -8.01 19.35
CA GLY A 132 -43.96 -9.27 18.66
C GLY A 132 -45.26 -9.30 17.86
N TYR A 133 -45.29 -10.12 16.82
CA TYR A 133 -46.46 -10.28 15.96
C TYR A 133 -46.58 -11.68 15.37
N VAL A 134 -47.78 -11.97 14.91
CA VAL A 134 -48.14 -13.16 14.15
C VAL A 134 -48.67 -12.72 12.79
N LEU A 135 -48.03 -13.19 11.72
CA LEU A 135 -48.47 -12.98 10.35
C LEU A 135 -48.85 -14.32 9.74
N VAL A 136 -50.08 -14.44 9.24
CA VAL A 136 -50.56 -15.65 8.55
C VAL A 136 -51.10 -15.28 7.18
N ILE A 137 -50.63 -15.95 6.14
CA ILE A 137 -51.16 -15.84 4.78
C ILE A 137 -51.59 -17.24 4.34
N LYS A 138 -52.88 -17.43 4.08
CA LYS A 138 -53.43 -18.75 3.77
C LYS A 138 -54.53 -18.70 2.70
N ASP A 139 -54.50 -19.68 1.80
CA ASP A 139 -55.59 -19.94 0.85
C ASP A 139 -56.46 -21.09 1.34
N GLU A 140 -57.74 -20.82 1.62
CA GLU A 140 -58.77 -21.80 2.00
C GLU A 140 -59.74 -22.06 0.83
N GLU A 141 -59.21 -22.24 -0.39
CA GLU A 141 -59.88 -22.49 -1.67
C GLU A 141 -60.76 -21.34 -2.19
N ALA A 142 -61.87 -21.05 -1.49
CA ALA A 142 -62.81 -19.98 -1.87
C ALA A 142 -62.50 -18.67 -1.15
N ARG A 143 -61.78 -18.72 -0.03
CA ARG A 143 -61.49 -17.59 0.86
C ARG A 143 -59.99 -17.52 1.11
N LYS A 144 -59.40 -16.34 0.89
CA LYS A 144 -57.99 -16.08 1.19
C LYS A 144 -57.93 -15.17 2.40
N ASP A 145 -57.13 -15.51 3.39
CA ASP A 145 -57.02 -14.72 4.61
C ASP A 145 -55.57 -14.31 4.85
N ILE A 146 -55.39 -13.02 5.12
CA ILE A 146 -54.15 -12.40 5.59
C ILE A 146 -54.43 -11.93 7.01
N VAL A 147 -53.68 -12.40 8.00
CA VAL A 147 -53.85 -12.03 9.41
C VAL A 147 -52.58 -11.33 9.89
N LEU A 148 -52.73 -10.11 10.40
CA LEU A 148 -51.70 -9.27 10.97
C LEU A 148 -52.07 -9.01 12.44
N SER A 149 -51.49 -9.79 13.36
CA SER A 149 -51.82 -9.73 14.78
C SER A 149 -50.61 -9.32 15.61
N GLY A 150 -50.63 -8.10 16.14
CA GLY A 150 -49.60 -7.61 17.06
C GLY A 150 -49.85 -8.02 18.52
N LYS A 151 -48.77 -8.16 19.28
CA LYS A 151 -48.80 -8.20 20.75
C LYS A 151 -49.18 -6.83 21.33
N ASP A 152 -48.71 -5.77 20.67
CA ASP A 152 -48.93 -4.35 20.93
C ASP A 152 -48.96 -3.59 19.58
N ASN A 153 -49.27 -2.29 19.63
CA ASN A 153 -49.39 -1.42 18.46
C ASN A 153 -48.22 -1.55 17.48
N ARG A 154 -47.00 -1.46 18.03
CA ARG A 154 -45.76 -1.55 17.26
C ARG A 154 -45.55 -2.92 16.62
N GLY A 155 -45.93 -4.00 17.31
CA GLY A 155 -45.97 -5.33 16.72
C GLY A 155 -46.90 -5.41 15.50
N THR A 156 -48.07 -4.79 15.57
CA THR A 156 -49.01 -4.72 14.43
C THR A 156 -48.39 -3.96 13.25
N PHE A 157 -47.74 -2.82 13.50
CA PHE A 157 -46.99 -2.07 12.48
C PHE A 157 -45.91 -2.93 11.82
N TYR A 158 -45.11 -3.66 12.61
CA TYR A 158 -44.07 -4.56 12.08
C TYR A 158 -44.61 -5.75 11.30
N ALA A 159 -45.82 -6.24 11.60
CA ALA A 159 -46.48 -7.23 10.76
C ALA A 159 -46.77 -6.70 9.35
N VAL A 160 -47.16 -5.42 9.22
CA VAL A 160 -47.36 -4.76 7.93
C VAL A 160 -46.04 -4.63 7.16
N GLN A 161 -44.96 -4.24 7.85
CA GLN A 161 -43.61 -4.15 7.25
C GLN A 161 -43.14 -5.50 6.68
N THR A 162 -43.40 -6.61 7.39
CA THR A 162 -43.11 -7.95 6.87
C THR A 162 -44.03 -8.35 5.73
N LEU A 163 -45.31 -7.97 5.75
CA LEU A 163 -46.24 -8.24 4.65
C LEU A 163 -45.76 -7.60 3.35
N GLU A 164 -45.26 -6.36 3.39
CA GLU A 164 -44.73 -5.68 2.21
C GLU A 164 -43.61 -6.48 1.54
N GLN A 165 -42.66 -6.99 2.33
CA GLN A 165 -41.51 -7.74 1.83
C GLN A 165 -41.88 -9.12 1.26
N LEU A 166 -43.05 -9.66 1.62
CA LEU A 166 -43.56 -10.92 1.09
C LEU A 166 -44.26 -10.75 -0.27
N ILE A 167 -44.50 -9.53 -0.73
CA ILE A 167 -45.15 -9.26 -2.01
C ILE A 167 -44.24 -9.65 -3.18
N VAL A 168 -44.73 -10.57 -4.01
CA VAL A 168 -44.09 -10.94 -5.29
C VAL A 168 -44.93 -10.40 -6.44
N LYS A 169 -44.44 -9.35 -7.08
CA LYS A 169 -45.10 -8.74 -8.24
C LYS A 169 -44.82 -9.51 -9.52
N ASP A 170 -45.87 -9.96 -10.21
CA ASP A 170 -45.79 -10.54 -11.56
C ASP A 170 -46.74 -9.78 -12.50
N ASN A 171 -46.18 -8.95 -13.39
CA ASN A 171 -46.93 -8.02 -14.24
C ASN A 171 -47.85 -7.09 -13.41
N GLU A 172 -49.16 -7.19 -13.57
CA GLU A 172 -50.18 -6.45 -12.80
C GLU A 172 -50.67 -7.24 -11.57
N ASN A 173 -50.25 -8.49 -11.39
CA ASN A 173 -50.69 -9.33 -10.28
C ASN A 173 -49.78 -9.15 -9.06
N VAL A 174 -50.42 -9.07 -7.89
CA VAL A 174 -49.77 -9.10 -6.58
C VAL A 174 -49.93 -10.50 -6.03
N ASN A 175 -48.82 -11.21 -5.83
CA ASN A 175 -48.84 -12.57 -5.33
C ASN A 175 -48.20 -12.62 -3.94
N LEU A 176 -48.74 -13.47 -3.07
CA LEU A 176 -48.20 -13.71 -1.75
C LEU A 176 -47.93 -15.20 -1.54
N PRO A 177 -46.81 -15.55 -0.87
CA PRO A 177 -46.56 -16.91 -0.43
C PRO A 177 -47.51 -17.28 0.73
N GLU A 178 -47.86 -18.55 0.86
CA GLU A 178 -48.58 -19.04 2.04
C GLU A 178 -47.60 -19.33 3.17
N VAL A 179 -47.66 -18.49 4.21
CA VAL A 179 -46.71 -18.51 5.33
C VAL A 179 -47.41 -18.35 6.67
N GLU A 180 -46.79 -18.92 7.71
CA GLU A 180 -47.07 -18.64 9.11
C GLU A 180 -45.77 -18.14 9.76
N ILE A 181 -45.81 -16.88 10.21
CA ILE A 181 -44.69 -16.19 10.84
C ILE A 181 -45.07 -15.84 12.28
N ARG A 182 -44.19 -16.15 13.22
CA ARG A 182 -44.26 -15.67 14.60
C ARG A 182 -42.94 -15.00 14.90
N ASP A 183 -42.97 -13.73 15.26
CA ASP A 183 -41.76 -12.93 15.24
C ASP A 183 -41.75 -11.88 16.34
N TYR A 184 -40.55 -11.51 16.79
CA TYR A 184 -40.29 -10.55 17.86
C TYR A 184 -38.80 -10.19 17.88
N PRO A 185 -38.42 -9.00 18.37
CA PRO A 185 -37.03 -8.60 18.43
C PRO A 185 -36.26 -9.30 19.57
N SER A 186 -34.97 -9.55 19.34
CA SER A 186 -34.02 -10.06 20.34
C SER A 186 -33.55 -8.94 21.29
N MET A 187 -33.47 -7.70 20.79
CA MET A 187 -33.07 -6.51 21.53
C MET A 187 -34.21 -5.49 21.64
N GLU A 188 -34.42 -4.92 22.82
CA GLU A 188 -35.51 -3.96 23.08
C GLU A 188 -35.26 -2.62 22.37
N LEU A 189 -34.02 -2.10 22.40
CA LEU A 189 -33.67 -0.83 21.77
C LEU A 189 -32.78 -1.03 20.55
N ARG A 190 -33.22 -0.56 19.39
CA ARG A 190 -32.57 -0.82 18.09
C ARG A 190 -32.65 0.41 17.21
N GLY A 191 -31.53 0.84 16.62
CA GLY A 191 -31.58 1.92 15.63
C GLY A 191 -30.30 2.70 15.45
N GLY A 192 -30.43 4.02 15.28
CA GLY A 192 -29.34 4.92 14.94
C GLY A 192 -29.12 6.01 15.98
N ILE A 193 -27.87 6.45 16.14
CA ILE A 193 -27.50 7.65 16.88
C ILE A 193 -26.74 8.61 15.95
N GLU A 194 -27.27 9.80 15.69
CA GLU A 194 -26.55 10.84 14.94
C GLU A 194 -25.48 11.48 15.85
N GLY A 195 -24.43 10.72 16.18
CA GLY A 195 -23.46 11.05 17.24
C GLY A 195 -22.04 11.35 16.75
N PHE A 196 -21.83 11.37 15.43
CA PHE A 196 -20.56 11.62 14.75
C PHE A 196 -20.12 13.09 14.77
N TYR A 197 -18.83 13.33 14.54
CA TYR A 197 -18.28 14.66 14.30
C TYR A 197 -18.37 15.06 12.81
N GLY A 198 -18.45 16.37 12.53
CA GLY A 198 -18.54 16.90 11.17
C GLY A 198 -19.95 17.32 10.79
N ALA A 199 -20.18 17.56 9.49
CA ALA A 199 -21.45 18.12 9.02
C ALA A 199 -22.63 17.23 9.47
N PRO A 200 -23.56 17.76 10.29
CA PRO A 200 -24.76 17.04 10.65
C PRO A 200 -25.58 16.71 9.40
N TRP A 201 -26.42 15.69 9.53
CA TRP A 201 -27.35 15.35 8.46
C TRP A 201 -28.29 16.52 8.14
N SER A 202 -28.66 16.64 6.87
CA SER A 202 -29.69 17.59 6.48
C SER A 202 -31.05 17.18 7.05
N HIS A 203 -32.04 18.08 7.00
CA HIS A 203 -33.39 17.76 7.43
C HIS A 203 -33.97 16.55 6.70
N GLU A 204 -33.82 16.53 5.37
CA GLU A 204 -34.33 15.46 4.52
C GLU A 204 -33.62 14.13 4.80
N ASP A 205 -32.31 14.16 5.02
CA ASP A 205 -31.54 12.97 5.37
C ASP A 205 -32.08 12.32 6.65
N ARG A 206 -32.46 13.12 7.66
CA ARG A 206 -33.04 12.62 8.91
C ARG A 206 -34.43 12.03 8.72
N LEU A 207 -35.30 12.68 7.94
CA LEU A 207 -36.62 12.17 7.61
C LEU A 207 -36.52 10.81 6.89
N ASN A 208 -35.61 10.69 5.92
CA ASN A 208 -35.36 9.46 5.19
C ASN A 208 -34.84 8.35 6.11
N GLN A 209 -33.92 8.68 7.03
CA GLN A 209 -33.39 7.72 8.00
C GLN A 209 -34.47 7.20 8.95
N ILE A 210 -35.37 8.06 9.45
CA ILE A 210 -36.46 7.65 10.32
C ILE A 210 -37.42 6.69 9.62
N ARG A 211 -37.79 6.96 8.36
CA ARG A 211 -38.62 6.04 7.56
C ARG A 211 -37.92 4.69 7.37
N PHE A 212 -36.65 4.74 6.98
CA PHE A 212 -35.81 3.55 6.83
C PHE A 212 -35.74 2.73 8.13
N TYR A 213 -35.70 3.38 9.31
CA TYR A 213 -35.73 2.69 10.59
C TYR A 213 -37.05 1.95 10.81
N GLY A 214 -38.20 2.59 10.54
CA GLY A 214 -39.52 1.95 10.62
C GLY A 214 -39.64 0.73 9.71
N GLU A 215 -39.25 0.88 8.44
CA GLU A 215 -39.24 -0.18 7.42
C GLU A 215 -38.41 -1.40 7.85
N ASN A 216 -37.29 -1.15 8.55
CA ASN A 216 -36.36 -2.17 9.01
C ASN A 216 -36.54 -2.54 10.49
N LYS A 217 -37.66 -2.15 11.11
CA LYS A 217 -38.02 -2.48 12.49
C LYS A 217 -37.00 -1.99 13.56
N MET A 218 -36.32 -0.89 13.27
CA MET A 218 -35.51 -0.13 14.23
C MET A 218 -36.41 0.89 14.93
N ASN A 219 -36.49 0.85 16.26
CA ASN A 219 -37.42 1.66 17.05
C ASN A 219 -36.77 2.86 17.75
N THR A 220 -35.49 3.17 17.51
CA THR A 220 -34.77 4.21 18.26
C THR A 220 -33.97 5.12 17.33
N TYR A 221 -34.26 6.42 17.35
CA TYR A 221 -33.41 7.44 16.73
C TYR A 221 -32.95 8.45 17.78
N ILE A 222 -31.64 8.50 18.03
CA ILE A 222 -31.06 9.44 18.99
C ILE A 222 -30.54 10.68 18.27
N TYR A 223 -31.23 11.80 18.46
CA TYR A 223 -30.81 13.12 18.00
C TYR A 223 -29.69 13.64 18.90
N ALA A 224 -28.43 13.45 18.49
CA ALA A 224 -27.25 13.90 19.23
C ALA A 224 -26.15 14.57 18.37
N PRO A 225 -26.49 15.39 17.34
CA PRO A 225 -25.49 15.97 16.45
C PRO A 225 -24.50 16.83 17.24
N LYS A 226 -23.22 16.44 17.22
CA LYS A 226 -22.15 17.07 18.01
C LYS A 226 -21.97 18.56 17.71
N ASP A 227 -22.20 18.94 16.45
CA ASP A 227 -22.06 20.31 15.95
C ASP A 227 -23.35 21.15 16.05
N ASP A 228 -24.44 20.62 16.64
CA ASP A 228 -25.61 21.42 17.00
C ASP A 228 -25.31 22.24 18.28
N PRO A 229 -25.25 23.58 18.20
CA PRO A 229 -24.91 24.39 19.35
C PRO A 229 -25.96 24.28 20.46
N TYR A 230 -27.25 24.08 20.17
CA TYR A 230 -28.30 24.02 21.19
C TYR A 230 -28.42 22.64 21.87
N HIS A 231 -27.75 21.62 21.32
CA HIS A 231 -27.49 20.35 21.97
C HIS A 231 -26.33 20.48 22.98
N ARG A 232 -25.30 21.27 22.65
CA ARG A 232 -24.03 21.36 23.41
C ARG A 232 -23.73 22.76 23.94
N ASP A 233 -23.01 23.61 23.21
CA ASP A 233 -22.45 24.88 23.73
C ASP A 233 -23.49 25.88 24.27
N LYS A 234 -24.69 25.87 23.70
CA LYS A 234 -25.87 26.68 24.02
C LYS A 234 -27.02 25.81 24.54
N TRP A 235 -26.71 24.72 25.21
CA TRP A 235 -27.71 23.80 25.77
C TRP A 235 -28.76 24.51 26.65
N ASP A 236 -28.36 25.62 27.29
CA ASP A 236 -29.17 26.40 28.22
C ASP A 236 -29.96 27.55 27.56
N GLU A 237 -29.86 27.69 26.22
CA GLU A 237 -30.71 28.54 25.38
C GLU A 237 -31.83 27.71 24.71
N PRO A 238 -33.03 28.28 24.49
CA PRO A 238 -34.08 27.62 23.72
C PRO A 238 -33.70 27.52 22.23
N TYR A 239 -34.23 26.50 21.55
CA TYR A 239 -34.11 26.43 20.09
C TYR A 239 -34.86 27.60 19.43
N PRO A 240 -34.36 28.12 18.29
CA PRO A 240 -35.13 29.03 17.43
C PRO A 240 -36.39 28.36 16.90
N GLU A 241 -37.44 29.15 16.67
CA GLU A 241 -38.73 28.65 16.15
C GLU A 241 -38.59 27.86 14.83
N SER A 242 -37.65 28.24 13.97
CA SER A 242 -37.37 27.48 12.73
C SER A 242 -36.82 26.08 12.98
N GLU A 243 -35.98 25.91 14.01
CA GLU A 243 -35.44 24.59 14.37
C GLU A 243 -36.51 23.77 15.10
N LEU A 244 -37.36 24.40 15.91
CA LEU A 244 -38.51 23.71 16.52
C LEU A 244 -39.47 23.17 15.47
N ASN A 245 -39.79 23.94 14.42
CA ASN A 245 -40.66 23.45 13.33
C ASN A 245 -40.05 22.24 12.62
N ARG A 246 -38.74 22.25 12.35
CA ARG A 246 -38.03 21.10 11.79
C ARG A 246 -38.07 19.91 12.75
N MET A 247 -37.82 20.12 14.05
CA MET A 247 -37.93 19.05 15.04
C MET A 247 -39.33 18.47 15.13
N GLN A 248 -40.39 19.29 15.00
CA GLN A 248 -41.76 18.79 14.98
C GLN A 248 -41.97 17.81 13.81
N GLU A 249 -41.51 18.14 12.61
CA GLU A 249 -41.59 17.22 11.47
C GLU A 249 -40.85 15.90 11.73
N LEU A 250 -39.68 15.94 12.40
CA LEU A 250 -38.96 14.73 12.79
C LEU A 250 -39.73 13.90 13.82
N ILE A 251 -40.33 14.55 14.82
CA ILE A 251 -41.14 13.89 15.86
C ILE A 251 -42.36 13.22 15.23
N ASP A 252 -43.10 13.95 14.41
CA ASP A 252 -44.29 13.45 13.72
C ASP A 252 -43.92 12.25 12.82
N THR A 253 -42.84 12.38 12.04
CA THR A 253 -42.34 11.27 11.20
C THR A 253 -41.90 10.07 12.03
N SER A 254 -41.32 10.30 13.22
CA SER A 254 -40.90 9.19 14.09
C SER A 254 -42.09 8.45 14.66
N ILE A 255 -43.15 9.16 15.08
CA ILE A 255 -44.41 8.56 15.52
C ILE A 255 -45.01 7.71 14.40
N GLU A 256 -45.16 8.28 13.19
CA GLU A 256 -45.74 7.59 12.03
C GLU A 256 -44.99 6.30 11.66
N ASN A 257 -43.70 6.19 12.00
CA ASN A 257 -42.84 5.06 11.67
C ASN A 257 -42.50 4.18 12.88
N GLU A 258 -43.19 4.35 14.02
CA GLU A 258 -42.96 3.59 15.25
C GLU A 258 -41.51 3.68 15.79
N VAL A 259 -40.88 4.83 15.58
CA VAL A 259 -39.53 5.15 16.05
C VAL A 259 -39.61 6.10 17.25
N ASP A 260 -38.95 5.74 18.34
CA ASP A 260 -38.76 6.62 19.47
C ASP A 260 -37.74 7.71 19.11
N PHE A 261 -38.23 8.94 18.91
CA PHE A 261 -37.38 10.12 18.82
C PHE A 261 -36.78 10.41 20.20
N VAL A 262 -35.48 10.14 20.38
CA VAL A 262 -34.75 10.41 21.62
C VAL A 262 -34.07 11.77 21.52
N PHE A 263 -34.57 12.75 22.26
CA PHE A 263 -33.91 14.05 22.37
C PHE A 263 -32.72 13.97 23.33
N ALA A 264 -31.50 14.05 22.80
CA ALA A 264 -30.29 14.11 23.62
C ALA A 264 -29.85 15.55 23.89
N ILE A 265 -29.25 15.77 25.07
CA ILE A 265 -28.58 17.02 25.44
C ILE A 265 -27.21 16.73 26.04
N SER A 266 -26.17 17.47 25.64
CA SER A 266 -24.79 17.31 26.12
C SER A 266 -24.32 18.57 26.87
N PRO A 267 -24.79 18.81 28.11
CA PRO A 267 -24.53 20.06 28.82
C PRO A 267 -23.17 20.07 29.55
N GLY A 268 -22.42 18.97 29.51
CA GLY A 268 -21.25 18.71 30.35
C GLY A 268 -20.09 19.71 30.19
N GLY A 269 -20.03 20.44 29.08
CA GLY A 269 -19.01 21.45 28.83
C GLY A 269 -19.12 22.70 29.72
N SER A 270 -20.34 23.07 30.14
CA SER A 270 -20.58 24.33 30.89
C SER A 270 -21.56 24.20 32.06
N ILE A 271 -22.19 23.05 32.26
CA ILE A 271 -23.12 22.84 33.36
C ILE A 271 -22.44 22.91 34.74
N ASN A 272 -23.04 23.68 35.65
CA ASN A 272 -22.73 23.62 37.06
C ASN A 272 -23.66 22.62 37.74
N LEU A 273 -23.13 21.43 38.05
CA LEU A 273 -23.88 20.30 38.63
C LEU A 273 -24.51 20.60 40.01
N ASN A 274 -24.13 21.70 40.67
CA ASN A 274 -24.68 22.11 41.96
C ASN A 274 -25.61 23.34 41.87
N SER A 275 -25.93 23.83 40.66
CA SER A 275 -26.75 25.02 40.46
C SER A 275 -28.22 24.69 40.18
N GLU A 276 -29.12 25.15 41.06
CA GLU A 276 -30.57 25.08 40.82
C GLU A 276 -31.01 25.84 39.58
N GLU A 277 -30.30 26.91 39.21
CA GLU A 277 -30.61 27.67 37.99
C GLU A 277 -30.32 26.84 36.74
N HIS A 278 -29.15 26.18 36.68
CA HIS A 278 -28.79 25.33 35.55
C HIS A 278 -29.72 24.11 35.47
N TYR A 279 -30.08 23.51 36.62
CA TYR A 279 -31.06 22.43 36.65
C TYR A 279 -32.41 22.87 36.08
N LYS A 280 -32.92 24.05 36.46
CA LYS A 280 -34.18 24.58 35.91
C LYS A 280 -34.10 24.84 34.41
N LYS A 281 -32.97 25.32 33.90
CA LYS A 281 -32.77 25.50 32.44
C LYS A 281 -32.78 24.16 31.70
N LEU A 282 -32.10 23.14 32.25
CA LEU A 282 -32.13 21.79 31.70
C LEU A 282 -33.57 21.26 31.64
N ILE A 283 -34.30 21.31 32.77
CA ILE A 283 -35.69 20.83 32.80
C ILE A 283 -36.59 21.64 31.86
N ALA A 284 -36.44 22.97 31.79
CA ALA A 284 -37.23 23.78 30.85
C ALA A 284 -36.98 23.40 29.39
N LYS A 285 -35.73 23.04 29.04
CA LYS A 285 -35.39 22.54 27.70
C LYS A 285 -36.04 21.18 27.42
N LEU A 286 -35.97 20.24 28.36
CA LEU A 286 -36.63 18.93 28.23
C LEU A 286 -38.16 19.07 28.15
N GLU A 287 -38.75 19.94 28.99
CA GLU A 287 -40.18 20.24 28.98
C GLU A 287 -40.64 20.79 27.62
N SER A 288 -39.86 21.69 27.01
CA SER A 288 -40.20 22.24 25.68
C SER A 288 -40.26 21.17 24.59
N MET A 289 -39.41 20.15 24.67
CA MET A 289 -39.42 19.02 23.73
C MET A 289 -40.55 18.03 24.06
N TYR A 290 -40.84 17.82 25.35
CA TYR A 290 -41.98 17.00 25.79
C TYR A 290 -43.31 17.56 25.28
N ASP A 291 -43.49 18.88 25.37
CA ASP A 291 -44.68 19.58 24.91
C ASP A 291 -44.90 19.45 23.39
N MET A 292 -43.83 19.15 22.63
CA MET A 292 -43.88 18.89 21.18
C MET A 292 -44.17 17.43 20.82
N GLY A 293 -44.15 16.51 21.80
CA GLY A 293 -44.42 15.08 21.59
C GLY A 293 -43.27 14.14 21.94
N VAL A 294 -42.08 14.65 22.28
CA VAL A 294 -40.96 13.78 22.67
C VAL A 294 -41.28 13.00 23.97
N ARG A 295 -41.02 11.69 23.96
CA ARG A 295 -41.20 10.80 25.13
C ARG A 295 -39.93 10.08 25.57
N SER A 296 -38.85 10.15 24.79
CA SER A 296 -37.54 9.61 25.14
C SER A 296 -36.51 10.73 25.25
N PHE A 297 -35.71 10.69 26.32
CA PHE A 297 -34.72 11.74 26.61
C PHE A 297 -33.36 11.16 26.97
N ALA A 298 -32.29 11.86 26.59
CA ALA A 298 -30.94 11.48 26.94
C ALA A 298 -30.08 12.65 27.44
N VAL A 299 -29.17 12.38 28.38
CA VAL A 299 -28.20 13.36 28.89
C VAL A 299 -26.79 12.81 28.78
N PHE A 300 -25.94 13.47 27.99
CA PHE A 300 -24.61 12.96 27.63
C PHE A 300 -23.48 13.70 28.38
N PHE A 301 -22.47 12.93 28.76
CA PHE A 301 -21.23 13.40 29.38
C PHE A 301 -19.97 12.88 28.64
N ASP A 302 -20.10 12.55 27.36
CA ASP A 302 -18.98 12.22 26.46
C ASP A 302 -18.16 13.45 26.08
N ASP A 303 -16.85 13.26 25.87
CA ASP A 303 -15.92 14.29 25.38
C ASP A 303 -15.90 15.61 26.17
N ILE A 304 -16.04 15.51 27.49
CA ILE A 304 -15.91 16.63 28.43
C ILE A 304 -14.70 16.49 29.34
N SER A 305 -14.25 17.60 29.93
CA SER A 305 -13.10 17.62 30.85
C SER A 305 -13.47 17.41 32.33
N ASN A 306 -14.69 17.74 32.74
CA ASN A 306 -15.11 17.68 34.14
C ASN A 306 -15.53 16.27 34.59
N LYS A 307 -14.64 15.59 35.33
CA LYS A 307 -14.84 14.23 35.84
C LYS A 307 -15.45 14.18 37.24
N ASP A 308 -16.75 14.46 37.33
CA ASP A 308 -17.54 14.44 38.58
C ASP A 308 -18.70 13.43 38.53
N ALA A 309 -18.38 12.14 38.71
CA ALA A 309 -19.37 11.05 38.73
C ALA A 309 -20.51 11.28 39.73
N MET A 310 -20.19 11.76 40.93
CA MET A 310 -21.19 11.97 41.99
C MET A 310 -22.16 13.10 41.64
N GLY A 311 -21.64 14.23 41.14
CA GLY A 311 -22.47 15.34 40.69
C GLY A 311 -23.36 14.96 39.51
N GLN A 312 -22.82 14.20 38.55
CA GLN A 312 -23.55 13.71 37.39
C GLN A 312 -24.65 12.71 37.79
N SER A 313 -24.35 11.72 38.64
CA SER A 313 -25.37 10.79 39.16
C SER A 313 -26.51 11.53 39.88
N LYS A 314 -26.19 12.50 40.74
CA LYS A 314 -27.21 13.29 41.45
C LYS A 314 -28.11 14.08 40.50
N LEU A 315 -27.52 14.70 39.47
CA LEU A 315 -28.28 15.43 38.45
C LEU A 315 -29.23 14.48 37.71
N LEU A 316 -28.70 13.37 37.20
CA LEU A 316 -29.46 12.38 36.43
C LEU A 316 -30.58 11.73 37.25
N ASN A 317 -30.31 11.32 38.49
CA ASN A 317 -31.32 10.79 39.40
C ASN A 317 -32.46 11.79 39.65
N ARG A 318 -32.14 13.08 39.67
CA ARG A 318 -33.14 14.13 39.83
C ARG A 318 -33.96 14.32 38.56
N VAL A 319 -33.36 14.25 37.37
CA VAL A 319 -34.10 14.25 36.09
C VAL A 319 -35.02 13.04 36.01
N GLN A 320 -34.51 11.85 36.34
CA GLN A 320 -35.28 10.61 36.38
C GLN A 320 -36.54 10.75 37.27
N ARG A 321 -36.39 11.23 38.50
CA ARG A 321 -37.51 11.30 39.47
C ARG A 321 -38.44 12.50 39.27
N GLU A 322 -37.88 13.69 39.05
CA GLU A 322 -38.65 14.93 39.04
C GLU A 322 -39.24 15.26 37.66
N PHE A 323 -38.75 14.62 36.59
CA PHE A 323 -39.24 14.80 35.23
C PHE A 323 -39.77 13.50 34.64
N ILE A 324 -38.92 12.49 34.38
CA ILE A 324 -39.32 11.26 33.66
C ILE A 324 -40.45 10.51 34.37
N GLU A 325 -40.24 10.10 35.62
CA GLU A 325 -41.25 9.39 36.42
C GLU A 325 -42.47 10.24 36.74
N LYS A 326 -42.31 11.57 36.80
CA LYS A 326 -43.39 12.50 37.11
C LYS A 326 -44.35 12.69 35.94
N LYS A 327 -43.87 12.63 34.69
CA LYS A 327 -44.72 12.69 33.48
C LYS A 327 -45.56 11.42 33.36
N GLY A 328 -44.97 10.26 33.65
CA GLY A 328 -45.65 8.97 33.71
C GLY A 328 -45.85 8.28 32.37
N ASP A 329 -45.55 8.97 31.26
CA ASP A 329 -45.59 8.47 29.88
C ASP A 329 -44.25 8.59 29.14
N CYS A 330 -43.17 8.96 29.86
CA CYS A 330 -41.82 8.97 29.29
C CYS A 330 -41.15 7.60 29.40
N ASN A 331 -40.37 7.25 28.38
CA ASN A 331 -39.44 6.13 28.43
C ASN A 331 -38.30 6.40 29.43
N PRO A 332 -37.59 5.35 29.90
CA PRO A 332 -36.47 5.51 30.82
C PRO A 332 -35.40 6.48 30.31
N LEU A 333 -34.80 7.27 31.22
CA LEU A 333 -33.74 8.21 30.85
C LEU A 333 -32.51 7.45 30.33
N ILE A 334 -31.96 7.91 29.20
CA ILE A 334 -30.71 7.40 28.65
C ILE A 334 -29.55 8.34 29.07
N MET A 335 -28.37 7.79 29.34
CA MET A 335 -27.18 8.58 29.61
C MET A 335 -25.92 7.98 29.00
N VAL A 336 -24.98 8.84 28.64
CA VAL A 336 -23.62 8.44 28.21
C VAL A 336 -22.64 8.90 29.29
N PRO A 337 -21.89 7.98 29.93
CA PRO A 337 -20.88 8.33 30.91
C PRO A 337 -19.66 8.97 30.24
N GLN A 338 -18.81 9.63 31.03
CA GLN A 338 -17.51 10.12 30.53
C GLN A 338 -16.52 8.97 30.29
N GLU A 339 -16.60 7.88 31.07
CA GLU A 339 -15.86 6.64 30.85
C GLU A 339 -16.75 5.64 30.10
N TYR A 340 -16.83 5.78 28.78
CA TYR A 340 -17.78 5.04 27.92
C TYR A 340 -17.14 3.86 27.15
N SER A 341 -15.84 3.58 27.32
CA SER A 341 -15.15 2.44 26.69
C SER A 341 -14.23 1.72 27.67
N LEU A 342 -13.94 0.43 27.44
CA LEU A 342 -13.14 -0.40 28.35
C LEU A 342 -11.81 0.23 28.82
N PRO A 343 -10.98 0.86 27.94
CA PRO A 343 -9.70 1.45 28.36
C PRO A 343 -9.84 2.61 29.35
N THR A 344 -11.02 3.23 29.43
CA THR A 344 -11.27 4.41 30.26
C THR A 344 -11.86 4.09 31.63
N ILE A 345 -12.35 2.86 31.85
CA ILE A 345 -13.08 2.47 33.07
C ILE A 345 -12.18 2.58 34.30
N GLY A 346 -12.66 3.25 35.33
CA GLY A 346 -11.98 3.40 36.61
C GLY A 346 -12.92 3.76 37.76
N SER A 347 -12.41 4.56 38.70
CA SER A 347 -13.15 4.95 39.91
C SER A 347 -14.39 5.79 39.63
N TYR A 348 -14.44 6.49 38.49
CA TYR A 348 -15.63 7.23 38.06
C TYR A 348 -16.77 6.26 37.77
N THR A 349 -16.51 5.19 37.01
CA THR A 349 -17.48 4.12 36.72
C THR A 349 -17.97 3.45 38.01
N ASP A 350 -17.07 3.16 38.97
CA ASP A 350 -17.45 2.56 40.26
C ASP A 350 -18.36 3.46 41.12
N ILE A 351 -18.24 4.78 40.97
CA ILE A 351 -19.14 5.73 41.63
C ILE A 351 -20.49 5.77 40.91
N MET A 352 -20.48 5.91 39.57
CA MET A 352 -21.72 5.94 38.78
C MET A 352 -22.55 4.66 39.00
N GLY A 353 -21.92 3.49 38.94
CA GLY A 353 -22.60 2.21 39.15
C GLY A 353 -23.25 2.05 40.53
N ARG A 354 -22.73 2.72 41.56
CA ARG A 354 -23.30 2.71 42.91
C ARG A 354 -24.39 3.77 43.13
N GLU A 355 -24.24 4.95 42.53
CA GLU A 355 -25.06 6.12 42.87
C GLU A 355 -26.19 6.38 41.85
N LEU A 356 -26.05 5.93 40.61
CA LEU A 356 -27.02 6.18 39.54
C LEU A 356 -28.29 5.35 39.73
N ASP A 357 -29.46 5.97 39.57
CA ASP A 357 -30.77 5.33 39.67
C ASP A 357 -30.85 4.12 38.73
N GLU A 358 -31.40 3.00 39.20
CA GLU A 358 -31.37 1.71 38.49
C GLU A 358 -32.22 1.70 37.21
N ASN A 359 -33.21 2.60 37.14
CA ASN A 359 -34.06 2.77 35.96
C ASN A 359 -33.38 3.52 34.81
N ILE A 360 -32.21 4.14 35.04
CA ILE A 360 -31.49 4.90 34.00
C ILE A 360 -30.70 3.93 33.11
N ILE A 361 -30.89 4.06 31.80
CA ILE A 361 -30.18 3.29 30.78
C ILE A 361 -28.79 3.93 30.56
N VAL A 362 -27.75 3.11 30.61
CA VAL A 362 -26.34 3.56 30.49
C VAL A 362 -25.77 3.08 29.17
N MET A 363 -25.29 4.02 28.35
CA MET A 363 -24.65 3.72 27.09
C MET A 363 -23.17 3.36 27.26
N TRP A 364 -22.66 2.47 26.41
CA TRP A 364 -21.27 2.04 26.40
C TRP A 364 -20.83 1.66 24.98
N THR A 365 -19.60 1.98 24.59
CA THR A 365 -19.14 1.77 23.21
C THR A 365 -18.53 0.41 22.96
N GLY A 366 -17.99 -0.27 23.96
CA GLY A 366 -17.30 -1.54 23.76
C GLY A 366 -15.90 -1.58 24.38
N ASN A 367 -15.11 -2.56 23.93
CA ASN A 367 -13.73 -2.75 24.35
C ASN A 367 -12.76 -1.65 23.86
N ASP A 368 -13.24 -0.74 23.02
CA ASP A 368 -12.57 0.49 22.61
C ASP A 368 -13.62 1.57 22.26
N VAL A 369 -13.19 2.77 21.90
CA VAL A 369 -14.05 3.82 21.34
C VAL A 369 -14.65 3.35 20.02
N VAL A 370 -13.82 2.82 19.12
CA VAL A 370 -14.24 2.18 17.87
C VAL A 370 -13.86 0.70 17.96
N PRO A 371 -14.70 -0.14 18.58
CA PRO A 371 -14.31 -1.51 18.91
C PRO A 371 -14.29 -2.41 17.66
N PRO A 372 -13.21 -3.17 17.41
CA PRO A 372 -13.23 -4.19 16.36
C PRO A 372 -14.16 -5.36 16.70
N THR A 373 -14.37 -5.62 18.00
CA THR A 373 -15.28 -6.66 18.48
C THR A 373 -16.01 -6.23 19.76
N ILE A 374 -17.22 -6.76 19.99
CA ILE A 374 -17.91 -6.67 21.28
C ILE A 374 -18.40 -8.07 21.65
N THR A 375 -17.92 -8.58 22.79
CA THR A 375 -18.24 -9.93 23.27
C THR A 375 -19.09 -9.90 24.55
N VAL A 376 -19.74 -11.03 24.87
CA VAL A 376 -20.44 -11.19 26.15
C VAL A 376 -19.49 -11.07 27.36
N ASP A 377 -18.22 -11.46 27.21
CA ASP A 377 -17.21 -11.34 28.26
C ASP A 377 -16.88 -9.87 28.55
N ASP A 378 -16.76 -9.03 27.51
CA ASP A 378 -16.55 -7.60 27.65
C ASP A 378 -17.71 -6.95 28.43
N LEU A 379 -18.94 -7.37 28.12
CA LEU A 379 -20.16 -6.90 28.77
C LEU A 379 -20.32 -7.38 30.21
N THR A 380 -19.87 -8.60 30.52
CA THR A 380 -19.95 -9.14 31.88
C THR A 380 -19.27 -8.21 32.88
N LEU A 381 -18.07 -7.71 32.53
CA LEU A 381 -17.31 -6.81 33.39
C LEU A 381 -18.05 -5.49 33.67
N ILE A 382 -18.58 -4.85 32.63
CA ILE A 382 -19.21 -3.53 32.76
C ILE A 382 -20.62 -3.63 33.38
N ASN A 383 -21.36 -4.70 33.06
CA ASN A 383 -22.65 -4.99 33.66
C ASN A 383 -22.52 -5.24 35.17
N GLU A 384 -21.46 -5.95 35.63
CA GLU A 384 -21.18 -6.12 37.05
C GLU A 384 -20.88 -4.79 37.76
N LYS A 385 -20.20 -3.86 37.09
CA LYS A 385 -19.87 -2.54 37.67
C LYS A 385 -21.09 -1.64 37.84
N TYR A 386 -21.99 -1.61 36.85
CA TYR A 386 -23.20 -0.80 36.89
C TYR A 386 -24.42 -1.51 37.49
N ASN A 387 -24.32 -2.82 37.74
CA ASN A 387 -25.39 -3.71 38.16
C ASN A 387 -26.65 -3.60 37.28
N ARG A 388 -26.45 -3.49 35.95
CA ARG A 388 -27.50 -3.40 34.94
C ARG A 388 -26.95 -3.82 33.57
N LYS A 389 -27.81 -4.15 32.61
CA LYS A 389 -27.40 -4.36 31.22
C LYS A 389 -27.07 -3.03 30.55
N MET A 390 -25.98 -2.98 29.78
CA MET A 390 -25.60 -1.78 29.02
C MET A 390 -26.45 -1.62 27.75
N PHE A 391 -26.56 -0.38 27.27
CA PHE A 391 -27.05 -0.03 25.94
C PHE A 391 -25.87 0.29 25.04
N ILE A 392 -25.72 -0.39 23.91
CA ILE A 392 -24.51 -0.25 23.09
C ILE A 392 -24.62 0.98 22.19
N TRP A 393 -23.65 1.88 22.29
CA TRP A 393 -23.33 2.86 21.25
C TRP A 393 -22.27 2.23 20.35
N TRP A 394 -22.68 1.64 19.23
CA TRP A 394 -21.74 0.97 18.36
C TRP A 394 -21.16 1.93 17.32
N ASN A 395 -19.87 2.22 17.40
CA ASN A 395 -19.17 3.10 16.46
C ASN A 395 -18.82 2.38 15.14
N PHE A 396 -19.86 2.00 14.40
CA PHE A 396 -19.81 1.57 13.01
C PHE A 396 -21.19 1.79 12.38
N PRO A 397 -21.31 2.30 11.15
CA PRO A 397 -20.25 2.56 10.16
C PRO A 397 -19.57 3.94 10.25
N VAL A 398 -19.69 4.70 11.35
CA VAL A 398 -19.08 6.04 11.46
C VAL A 398 -17.64 6.11 10.94
N ASN A 399 -17.38 7.10 10.10
CA ASN A 399 -16.09 7.32 9.43
C ASN A 399 -15.50 8.70 9.75
N ASP A 400 -15.94 9.36 10.81
CA ASP A 400 -15.43 10.69 11.20
C ASP A 400 -13.93 10.70 11.54
N TYR A 401 -13.37 9.53 11.91
CA TYR A 401 -11.95 9.29 12.12
C TYR A 401 -11.18 8.85 10.85
N CYS A 402 -11.90 8.53 9.76
CA CYS A 402 -11.35 8.07 8.47
C CYS A 402 -12.18 8.58 7.27
N GLN A 403 -12.44 9.89 7.23
CA GLN A 403 -13.33 10.55 6.27
C GLN A 403 -12.91 10.41 4.79
N ASP A 404 -11.71 9.88 4.53
CA ASP A 404 -11.22 9.53 3.20
C ASP A 404 -11.82 8.24 2.64
N LYS A 405 -12.54 7.44 3.46
CA LYS A 405 -13.08 6.12 3.11
C LYS A 405 -14.57 5.97 3.47
N LEU A 406 -15.31 5.19 2.66
CA LEU A 406 -16.66 4.72 2.98
C LEU A 406 -16.61 3.34 3.65
N LEU A 407 -17.41 3.12 4.69
CA LEU A 407 -17.49 1.85 5.41
C LEU A 407 -18.79 1.12 5.01
N LEU A 408 -18.72 0.33 3.93
CA LEU A 408 -19.89 -0.32 3.31
C LEU A 408 -20.00 -1.82 3.60
N GLY A 409 -19.28 -2.30 4.62
CA GLY A 409 -19.34 -3.68 5.08
C GLY A 409 -20.57 -3.97 5.95
N PRO A 410 -20.90 -5.25 6.21
CA PRO A 410 -22.00 -5.61 7.11
C PRO A 410 -21.65 -5.40 8.57
N ALA A 411 -22.67 -5.49 9.43
CA ALA A 411 -22.48 -5.64 10.85
C ALA A 411 -21.68 -6.91 11.16
N GLU A 412 -20.51 -6.75 11.79
CA GLU A 412 -19.60 -7.86 12.12
C GLU A 412 -18.79 -7.54 13.39
N GLY A 413 -18.12 -8.55 13.96
CA GLY A 413 -17.36 -8.40 15.21
C GLY A 413 -18.23 -8.40 16.48
N LEU A 414 -19.56 -8.50 16.34
CA LEU A 414 -20.51 -8.61 17.45
C LEU A 414 -20.82 -10.09 17.76
N ASP A 415 -20.87 -10.47 19.04
CA ASP A 415 -21.23 -11.82 19.49
C ASP A 415 -22.68 -12.17 19.11
N LEU A 416 -22.96 -13.41 18.69
CA LEU A 416 -24.32 -13.84 18.34
C LEU A 416 -25.22 -14.06 19.59
N ASN A 417 -24.67 -13.94 20.80
CA ASN A 417 -25.43 -14.04 22.06
C ASN A 417 -25.50 -12.70 22.82
N LEU A 418 -25.21 -11.57 22.16
CA LEU A 418 -25.06 -10.27 22.80
C LEU A 418 -26.36 -9.76 23.45
N ASP A 419 -27.51 -10.13 22.87
CA ASP A 419 -28.88 -9.87 23.36
C ASP A 419 -29.08 -10.28 24.84
N ASN A 420 -28.41 -11.35 25.27
CA ASN A 420 -28.47 -11.80 26.66
C ASN A 420 -27.80 -10.82 27.64
N ALA A 421 -26.89 -9.97 27.17
CA ALA A 421 -26.05 -9.10 27.98
C ALA A 421 -26.33 -7.60 27.80
N VAL A 422 -27.16 -7.20 26.82
CA VAL A 422 -27.51 -5.78 26.54
C VAL A 422 -29.01 -5.54 26.65
N VAL A 423 -29.40 -4.27 26.82
CA VAL A 423 -30.80 -3.85 26.57
C VAL A 423 -31.03 -3.56 25.09
N GLY A 424 -29.97 -3.18 24.37
CA GLY A 424 -30.03 -2.95 22.94
C GLY A 424 -28.75 -2.40 22.35
N LEU A 425 -28.83 -2.00 21.09
CA LEU A 425 -27.72 -1.45 20.32
C LEU A 425 -28.23 -0.38 19.35
N VAL A 426 -27.56 0.77 19.35
CA VAL A 426 -27.68 1.79 18.30
C VAL A 426 -26.36 1.94 17.57
N SER A 427 -26.43 2.02 16.25
CA SER A 427 -25.29 2.25 15.38
C SER A 427 -25.04 3.75 15.20
N ASN A 428 -23.77 4.16 15.29
CA ASN A 428 -23.34 5.49 14.91
C ASN A 428 -22.98 5.48 13.41
N PRO A 429 -23.73 6.19 12.55
CA PRO A 429 -23.57 6.15 11.11
C PRO A 429 -22.49 7.10 10.59
N MET A 430 -22.26 7.11 9.27
CA MET A 430 -21.36 8.07 8.60
C MET A 430 -22.05 9.43 8.42
N ASN A 431 -21.26 10.47 8.11
CA ASN A 431 -21.81 11.75 7.64
C ASN A 431 -22.59 11.57 6.31
N GLU A 432 -22.30 10.52 5.55
CA GLU A 432 -23.00 10.10 4.33
C GLU A 432 -24.24 9.26 4.69
N SER A 433 -25.41 9.92 4.74
CA SER A 433 -26.66 9.31 5.22
C SER A 433 -27.11 8.14 4.37
N GLU A 434 -27.10 8.28 3.04
CA GLU A 434 -27.62 7.23 2.15
C GLU A 434 -26.65 6.05 2.11
N CYS A 435 -25.34 6.31 2.09
CA CYS A 435 -24.32 5.26 2.20
C CYS A 435 -24.41 4.46 3.52
N SER A 436 -24.87 5.10 4.60
CA SER A 436 -25.03 4.46 5.90
C SER A 436 -26.19 3.45 5.93
N MET A 437 -27.16 3.54 5.03
CA MET A 437 -28.31 2.61 5.02
C MET A 437 -27.89 1.15 4.80
N LEU A 438 -26.83 0.89 4.05
CA LEU A 438 -26.37 -0.48 3.78
C LEU A 438 -25.88 -1.20 5.06
N PRO A 439 -24.90 -0.68 5.82
CA PRO A 439 -24.53 -1.28 7.11
C PRO A 439 -25.67 -1.21 8.14
N LEU A 440 -26.51 -0.17 8.13
CA LEU A 440 -27.66 -0.07 9.05
C LEU A 440 -28.72 -1.16 8.78
N TYR A 441 -28.96 -1.52 7.52
CA TYR A 441 -29.82 -2.64 7.14
C TYR A 441 -29.37 -3.95 7.80
N THR A 442 -28.06 -4.22 7.76
CA THR A 442 -27.49 -5.41 8.40
C THR A 442 -27.47 -5.33 9.93
N THR A 443 -27.44 -4.11 10.48
CA THR A 443 -27.55 -3.87 11.93
C THR A 443 -28.97 -4.13 12.41
N ALA A 444 -29.98 -3.75 11.62
CA ALA A 444 -31.38 -4.07 11.90
C ALA A 444 -31.60 -5.58 11.96
N ASP A 445 -31.05 -6.33 10.99
CA ASP A 445 -31.09 -7.79 10.96
C ASP A 445 -30.49 -8.42 12.22
N TYR A 446 -29.27 -7.99 12.57
CA TYR A 446 -28.55 -8.48 13.74
C TYR A 446 -29.28 -8.18 15.06
N THR A 447 -29.82 -6.97 15.24
CA THR A 447 -30.46 -6.58 16.50
C THR A 447 -31.86 -7.18 16.68
N TRP A 448 -32.52 -7.58 15.59
CA TRP A 448 -33.81 -8.25 15.63
C TRP A 448 -33.68 -9.76 15.86
N ASN A 449 -32.81 -10.45 15.12
CA ASN A 449 -32.56 -11.89 15.28
C ASN A 449 -31.06 -12.19 15.41
N THR A 450 -30.53 -11.90 16.60
CA THR A 450 -29.11 -12.02 16.92
C THR A 450 -28.55 -13.43 16.70
N ASN A 451 -29.33 -14.46 17.07
CA ASN A 451 -28.84 -15.85 17.08
C ASN A 451 -28.68 -16.42 15.66
N ASP A 452 -29.60 -16.09 14.74
CA ASP A 452 -29.59 -16.59 13.36
C ASP A 452 -28.97 -15.61 12.36
N TYR A 453 -28.47 -14.46 12.81
CA TYR A 453 -27.84 -13.46 11.96
C TYR A 453 -26.68 -14.05 11.13
N ASN A 454 -26.73 -13.79 9.83
CA ASN A 454 -25.66 -14.16 8.90
C ASN A 454 -25.16 -12.92 8.16
N ARG A 455 -23.97 -12.45 8.54
CA ARG A 455 -23.32 -11.27 7.97
C ARG A 455 -23.30 -11.19 6.44
N ASP A 456 -22.98 -12.29 5.76
CA ASP A 456 -22.77 -12.27 4.31
C ASP A 456 -24.11 -12.27 3.58
N LYS A 457 -25.07 -13.06 4.08
CA LYS A 457 -26.44 -13.08 3.54
C LYS A 457 -27.16 -11.76 3.76
N SER A 458 -27.01 -11.17 4.95
CA SER A 458 -27.59 -9.87 5.29
C SER A 458 -27.02 -8.76 4.42
N TRP A 459 -25.69 -8.75 4.21
CA TRP A 459 -25.02 -7.83 3.29
C TRP A 459 -25.53 -7.97 1.84
N GLU A 460 -25.65 -9.20 1.34
CA GLU A 460 -26.18 -9.45 -0.01
C GLU A 460 -27.64 -9.02 -0.14
N ASN A 461 -28.45 -9.16 0.91
CA ASN A 461 -29.82 -8.67 0.92
C ASN A 461 -29.85 -7.13 0.91
N ALA A 462 -29.03 -6.46 1.72
CA ALA A 462 -28.91 -5.00 1.71
C ALA A 462 -28.52 -4.47 0.32
N ILE A 463 -27.58 -5.14 -0.35
CA ILE A 463 -27.16 -4.77 -1.72
C ILE A 463 -28.28 -4.96 -2.74
N LYS A 464 -29.08 -6.02 -2.62
CA LYS A 464 -30.23 -6.25 -3.51
C LYS A 464 -31.30 -5.19 -3.31
N GLU A 465 -31.61 -4.89 -2.05
CA GLU A 465 -32.63 -3.91 -1.68
C GLU A 465 -32.24 -2.51 -2.17
N LEU A 466 -31.08 -2.03 -1.76
CA LEU A 466 -30.62 -0.67 -2.07
C LEU A 466 -30.14 -0.51 -3.53
N GLY A 467 -29.67 -1.60 -4.14
CA GLY A 467 -29.13 -1.59 -5.49
C GLY A 467 -30.18 -1.80 -6.58
N GLY A 468 -31.28 -2.51 -6.30
CA GLY A 468 -32.28 -2.87 -7.31
C GLY A 468 -31.65 -3.52 -8.56
N GLU A 469 -31.91 -2.97 -9.74
CA GLU A 469 -31.30 -3.42 -11.00
C GLU A 469 -29.75 -3.30 -11.02
N ALA A 470 -29.19 -2.47 -10.15
CA ALA A 470 -27.75 -2.26 -10.02
C ALA A 470 -27.09 -3.19 -8.99
N ALA A 471 -27.80 -4.13 -8.36
CA ALA A 471 -27.31 -4.91 -7.22
C ALA A 471 -25.94 -5.58 -7.47
N GLU A 472 -25.71 -6.18 -8.65
CA GLU A 472 -24.41 -6.79 -8.96
C GLU A 472 -23.27 -5.75 -9.07
N ALA A 473 -23.56 -4.59 -9.68
CA ALA A 473 -22.61 -3.50 -9.76
C ALA A 473 -22.32 -2.89 -8.39
N LEU A 474 -23.37 -2.72 -7.56
CA LEU A 474 -23.25 -2.27 -6.18
C LEU A 474 -22.42 -3.26 -5.36
N LYS A 475 -22.62 -4.57 -5.50
CA LYS A 475 -21.80 -5.61 -4.85
C LYS A 475 -20.32 -5.41 -5.15
N ILE A 476 -19.96 -5.23 -6.42
CA ILE A 476 -18.56 -4.97 -6.85
C ILE A 476 -18.01 -3.72 -6.16
N PHE A 477 -18.73 -2.59 -6.22
CA PHE A 477 -18.29 -1.35 -5.57
C PHE A 477 -18.09 -1.53 -4.05
N THR A 478 -19.06 -2.15 -3.39
CA THR A 478 -19.03 -2.34 -1.93
C THR A 478 -17.95 -3.32 -1.51
N ASP A 479 -17.61 -4.35 -2.31
CA ASP A 479 -16.53 -5.30 -2.00
C ASP A 479 -15.16 -4.59 -1.91
N HIS A 480 -14.94 -3.56 -2.74
CA HIS A 480 -13.73 -2.73 -2.71
C HIS A 480 -13.72 -1.65 -1.62
N SER A 481 -14.82 -1.51 -0.86
CA SER A 481 -14.94 -0.63 0.30
C SER A 481 -15.48 -1.36 1.54
N ARG A 482 -15.38 -2.69 1.55
CA ARG A 482 -15.97 -3.56 2.58
C ARG A 482 -15.18 -3.58 3.88
N SER A 483 -13.85 -3.44 3.79
CA SER A 483 -12.99 -3.52 4.98
C SER A 483 -13.12 -2.30 5.88
N SER A 484 -13.02 -2.54 7.18
CA SER A 484 -13.05 -1.52 8.22
C SER A 484 -12.14 -1.93 9.38
N ILE A 485 -12.20 -1.21 10.50
CA ILE A 485 -11.51 -1.63 11.73
C ILE A 485 -12.09 -2.94 12.31
N LEU A 486 -13.34 -3.28 11.97
CA LEU A 486 -13.96 -4.54 12.38
C LEU A 486 -13.25 -5.73 11.75
N ASN A 487 -12.85 -5.59 10.49
CA ASN A 487 -12.16 -6.61 9.72
C ASN A 487 -11.44 -6.00 8.51
N ASP A 488 -10.12 -6.09 8.52
CA ASP A 488 -9.26 -5.52 7.48
C ASP A 488 -8.99 -6.48 6.31
N GLN A 489 -9.48 -7.73 6.39
CA GLN A 489 -9.23 -8.80 5.41
C GLN A 489 -10.33 -8.93 4.35
N THR A 490 -11.41 -8.16 4.45
CA THR A 490 -12.61 -8.31 3.60
C THR A 490 -12.64 -7.42 2.36
N GLU A 491 -11.63 -6.58 2.14
CA GLU A 491 -11.58 -5.74 0.94
C GLU A 491 -11.20 -6.55 -0.29
N SER A 492 -11.99 -6.44 -1.36
CA SER A 492 -11.77 -7.15 -2.62
C SER A 492 -11.63 -8.66 -2.40
N PHE A 493 -12.52 -9.23 -1.57
CA PHE A 493 -12.37 -10.57 -1.02
C PHE A 493 -12.26 -11.64 -2.11
N ASP A 494 -13.07 -11.51 -3.16
CA ASP A 494 -13.08 -12.45 -4.29
C ASP A 494 -11.89 -12.22 -5.25
N LEU A 495 -11.44 -10.97 -5.40
CA LEU A 495 -10.34 -10.62 -6.31
C LEU A 495 -8.96 -11.02 -5.75
N LYS A 496 -8.75 -10.84 -4.44
CA LYS A 496 -7.45 -11.05 -3.77
C LYS A 496 -6.76 -12.37 -4.13
N PRO A 497 -7.40 -13.56 -3.98
CA PRO A 497 -6.74 -14.83 -4.31
C PRO A 497 -6.36 -14.95 -5.79
N LEU A 498 -7.09 -14.29 -6.69
CA LEU A 498 -6.83 -14.33 -8.13
C LEU A 498 -5.58 -13.51 -8.48
N VAL A 499 -5.47 -12.29 -7.94
CA VAL A 499 -4.33 -11.41 -8.18
C VAL A 499 -3.05 -11.92 -7.51
N ASP A 500 -3.15 -12.48 -6.30
CA ASP A 500 -2.01 -13.09 -5.60
C ASP A 500 -1.46 -14.30 -6.36
N SER A 501 -2.34 -15.16 -6.89
CA SER A 501 -1.96 -16.31 -7.73
C SER A 501 -1.29 -15.86 -9.02
N LEU A 502 -1.83 -14.84 -9.69
CA LEU A 502 -1.25 -14.29 -10.91
C LEU A 502 0.18 -13.78 -10.68
N LEU A 503 0.38 -12.95 -9.64
CA LEU A 503 1.71 -12.40 -9.33
C LEU A 503 2.72 -13.49 -9.00
N THR A 504 2.34 -14.44 -8.14
CA THR A 504 3.24 -15.53 -7.72
C THR A 504 3.70 -16.36 -8.91
N LYS A 505 2.75 -16.83 -9.73
CA LYS A 505 3.06 -17.63 -10.92
C LYS A 505 3.86 -16.86 -11.96
N TRP A 506 3.58 -15.57 -12.13
CA TRP A 506 4.34 -14.74 -13.06
C TRP A 506 5.81 -14.61 -12.63
N GLN A 507 6.06 -14.40 -11.33
CA GLN A 507 7.41 -14.35 -10.75
C GLN A 507 8.14 -15.69 -10.85
N ASP A 508 7.42 -16.81 -10.66
CA ASP A 508 7.97 -18.17 -10.74
C ASP A 508 8.10 -18.68 -12.19
N ASN A 509 7.79 -17.84 -13.18
CA ASN A 509 7.85 -18.15 -14.61
C ASN A 509 6.97 -19.37 -15.00
N GLU A 510 5.82 -19.51 -14.35
CA GLU A 510 4.78 -20.49 -14.66
C GLU A 510 3.84 -19.99 -15.79
N ASP A 511 3.01 -20.90 -16.34
CA ASP A 511 1.97 -20.51 -17.31
C ASP A 511 0.82 -19.78 -16.63
N ILE A 512 0.69 -18.49 -16.95
CA ILE A 512 -0.33 -17.58 -16.42
C ILE A 512 -1.45 -17.24 -17.42
N THR A 513 -1.53 -17.93 -18.57
CA THR A 513 -2.48 -17.57 -19.65
C THR A 513 -3.93 -17.47 -19.16
N LYS A 514 -4.36 -18.44 -18.33
CA LYS A 514 -5.72 -18.45 -17.75
C LYS A 514 -5.89 -17.41 -16.65
N ASP A 515 -4.87 -17.22 -15.81
CA ASP A 515 -4.90 -16.24 -14.72
C ASP A 515 -5.05 -14.81 -15.28
N LEU A 516 -4.35 -14.50 -16.38
CA LEU A 516 -4.48 -13.21 -17.10
C LEU A 516 -5.93 -12.99 -17.61
N GLU A 517 -6.55 -14.01 -18.23
CA GLU A 517 -7.93 -13.91 -18.72
C GLU A 517 -8.93 -13.68 -17.58
N ILE A 518 -8.81 -14.44 -16.49
CA ILE A 518 -9.70 -14.32 -15.32
C ILE A 518 -9.56 -12.95 -14.68
N VAL A 519 -8.34 -12.51 -14.36
CA VAL A 519 -8.12 -11.24 -13.66
C VAL A 519 -8.51 -10.05 -14.55
N LYS A 520 -8.29 -10.13 -15.87
CA LYS A 520 -8.76 -9.09 -16.81
C LYS A 520 -10.27 -8.94 -16.80
N ASN A 521 -11.00 -10.06 -16.80
CA ASN A 521 -12.47 -10.04 -16.74
C ASN A 521 -12.97 -9.43 -15.43
N GLU A 522 -12.30 -9.69 -14.29
CA GLU A 522 -12.66 -9.04 -13.03
C GLU A 522 -12.41 -7.52 -13.07
N PHE A 523 -11.28 -7.05 -13.60
CA PHE A 523 -11.04 -5.60 -13.76
C PHE A 523 -12.00 -4.93 -14.77
N GLU A 524 -12.48 -5.65 -15.78
CA GLU A 524 -13.53 -5.16 -16.68
C GLU A 524 -14.88 -4.95 -15.93
N LYS A 525 -15.23 -5.85 -15.01
CA LYS A 525 -16.41 -5.65 -14.15
C LYS A 525 -16.23 -4.44 -13.23
N ILE A 526 -15.04 -4.28 -12.65
CA ILE A 526 -14.69 -3.13 -11.79
C ILE A 526 -14.80 -1.80 -12.55
N GLU A 527 -14.32 -1.74 -13.80
CA GLU A 527 -14.48 -0.57 -14.65
C GLU A 527 -15.97 -0.24 -14.92
N LYS A 528 -16.80 -1.25 -15.20
CA LYS A 528 -18.19 -1.04 -15.64
C LYS A 528 -19.15 -0.73 -14.49
N ALA A 529 -18.92 -1.28 -13.31
CA ALA A 529 -19.82 -1.16 -12.17
C ALA A 529 -20.19 0.30 -11.82
N PRO A 530 -19.24 1.26 -11.75
CA PRO A 530 -19.54 2.67 -11.53
C PRO A 530 -20.54 3.29 -12.52
N GLY A 531 -20.43 2.96 -13.80
CA GLY A 531 -21.37 3.44 -14.82
C GLY A 531 -22.79 2.90 -14.62
N ILE A 532 -22.90 1.62 -14.28
CA ILE A 532 -24.20 0.97 -14.00
C ILE A 532 -24.84 1.57 -12.74
N ILE A 533 -24.07 1.78 -11.68
CA ILE A 533 -24.56 2.41 -10.44
C ILE A 533 -25.16 3.78 -10.73
N ARG A 534 -24.43 4.65 -11.45
CA ARG A 534 -24.91 6.00 -11.80
C ARG A 534 -26.15 5.99 -12.69
N GLU A 535 -26.34 4.96 -13.51
CA GLU A 535 -27.50 4.85 -14.41
C GLU A 535 -28.73 4.26 -13.71
N LYS A 536 -28.53 3.25 -12.85
CA LYS A 536 -29.59 2.37 -12.37
C LYS A 536 -30.04 2.63 -10.93
N ILE A 537 -29.19 3.21 -10.07
CA ILE A 537 -29.61 3.58 -8.72
C ILE A 537 -30.33 4.92 -8.78
N ASN A 538 -31.65 4.91 -8.52
CA ASN A 538 -32.51 6.09 -8.51
C ASN A 538 -32.46 6.83 -7.15
N ASN A 539 -31.25 7.17 -6.71
CA ASN A 539 -31.01 7.92 -5.47
C ASN A 539 -29.89 8.95 -5.72
N GLU A 540 -30.28 10.20 -6.04
CA GLU A 540 -29.33 11.26 -6.38
C GLU A 540 -28.35 11.57 -5.25
N LYS A 541 -28.79 11.43 -3.99
CA LYS A 541 -27.95 11.71 -2.83
C LYS A 541 -26.90 10.62 -2.63
N PHE A 542 -27.26 9.35 -2.77
CA PHE A 542 -26.29 8.24 -2.79
C PHE A 542 -25.24 8.43 -3.90
N ILE A 543 -25.66 8.81 -5.12
CA ILE A 543 -24.73 9.07 -6.22
C ILE A 543 -23.79 10.23 -5.87
N ALA A 544 -24.30 11.31 -5.28
CA ALA A 544 -23.47 12.44 -4.87
C ALA A 544 -22.46 12.08 -3.77
N GLU A 545 -22.84 11.24 -2.80
CA GLU A 545 -21.96 10.77 -1.72
C GLU A 545 -20.84 9.84 -2.21
N THR A 546 -21.11 9.06 -3.27
CA THR A 546 -20.21 8.03 -3.79
C THR A 546 -19.39 8.43 -5.01
N ASP A 547 -19.72 9.52 -5.71
CA ASP A 547 -19.19 9.81 -7.06
C ASP A 547 -17.66 9.82 -7.16
N ALA A 548 -16.97 10.40 -6.18
CA ALA A 548 -15.51 10.43 -6.16
C ALA A 548 -14.89 9.04 -5.99
N TYR A 549 -15.52 8.18 -5.17
CA TYR A 549 -15.11 6.79 -4.96
C TYR A 549 -15.39 5.94 -6.19
N LEU A 550 -16.56 6.11 -6.81
CA LEU A 550 -16.94 5.47 -8.07
C LEU A 550 -15.98 5.84 -9.20
N THR A 551 -15.62 7.12 -9.32
CA THR A 551 -14.66 7.61 -10.32
C THR A 551 -13.27 7.00 -10.11
N LYS A 552 -12.79 6.94 -8.86
CA LYS A 552 -11.49 6.34 -8.56
C LYS A 552 -11.50 4.82 -8.82
N LEU A 553 -12.57 4.13 -8.48
CA LEU A 553 -12.70 2.69 -8.76
C LEU A 553 -12.76 2.40 -10.26
N GLU A 554 -13.49 3.21 -11.04
CA GLU A 554 -13.53 3.12 -12.50
C GLU A 554 -12.13 3.26 -13.11
N LEU A 555 -11.37 4.25 -12.63
CA LEU A 555 -9.98 4.46 -13.05
C LEU A 555 -9.09 3.27 -12.68
N PHE A 556 -9.22 2.71 -11.48
CA PHE A 556 -8.51 1.50 -11.10
C PHE A 556 -8.91 0.26 -11.93
N GLY A 557 -10.18 0.14 -12.34
CA GLY A 557 -10.63 -0.88 -13.29
C GLY A 557 -9.90 -0.79 -14.64
N LYS A 558 -9.74 0.44 -15.18
CA LYS A 558 -8.99 0.70 -16.42
C LYS A 558 -7.51 0.39 -16.26
N ILE A 559 -6.88 0.91 -15.19
CA ILE A 559 -5.46 0.68 -14.91
C ILE A 559 -5.18 -0.81 -14.70
N GLY A 560 -6.04 -1.52 -13.97
CA GLY A 560 -5.92 -2.97 -13.77
C GLY A 560 -5.90 -3.74 -15.08
N GLN A 561 -6.77 -3.41 -16.04
CA GLN A 561 -6.72 -4.02 -17.37
C GLN A 561 -5.43 -3.69 -18.14
N ASP A 562 -4.93 -2.46 -18.02
CA ASP A 562 -3.65 -2.07 -18.62
C ASP A 562 -2.45 -2.80 -17.99
N VAL A 563 -2.49 -3.05 -16.68
CA VAL A 563 -1.53 -3.92 -15.99
C VAL A 563 -1.57 -5.33 -16.56
N ILE A 564 -2.75 -5.91 -16.77
CA ILE A 564 -2.84 -7.26 -17.37
C ILE A 564 -2.28 -7.27 -18.81
N ASN A 565 -2.58 -6.25 -19.61
CA ASN A 565 -2.03 -6.12 -20.96
C ASN A 565 -0.50 -5.95 -20.95
N MET A 566 0.04 -5.23 -19.95
CA MET A 566 1.49 -5.08 -19.73
C MET A 566 2.13 -6.43 -19.39
N ILE A 567 1.57 -7.20 -18.47
CA ILE A 567 2.07 -8.52 -18.10
C ILE A 567 2.04 -9.46 -19.32
N GLU A 568 0.94 -9.47 -20.08
CA GLU A 568 0.80 -10.28 -21.29
C GLU A 568 1.86 -9.91 -22.35
N ALA A 569 2.14 -8.61 -22.53
CA ALA A 569 3.19 -8.14 -23.42
C ALA A 569 4.59 -8.54 -22.94
N GLN A 570 4.84 -8.46 -21.62
CA GLN A 570 6.11 -8.85 -21.02
C GLN A 570 6.40 -10.35 -21.26
N VAL A 571 5.40 -11.22 -21.04
CA VAL A 571 5.53 -12.67 -21.29
C VAL A 571 5.83 -12.97 -22.77
N LYS A 572 5.28 -12.16 -23.69
CA LYS A 572 5.54 -12.29 -25.13
C LYS A 572 6.86 -11.66 -25.59
N GLY A 573 7.58 -10.96 -24.71
CA GLY A 573 8.78 -10.19 -25.06
C GLY A 573 8.47 -8.95 -25.91
N ASP A 574 7.23 -8.44 -25.88
CA ASP A 574 6.83 -7.23 -26.60
C ASP A 574 7.15 -5.97 -25.79
N ILE A 575 8.43 -5.59 -25.82
CA ILE A 575 8.99 -4.45 -25.07
C ILE A 575 8.27 -3.14 -25.41
N ASN A 576 7.87 -2.94 -26.68
CA ASN A 576 7.18 -1.71 -27.08
C ASN A 576 5.83 -1.60 -26.37
N THR A 577 5.04 -2.67 -26.36
CA THR A 577 3.73 -2.66 -25.69
C THR A 577 3.88 -2.54 -24.17
N VAL A 578 4.89 -3.19 -23.56
CA VAL A 578 5.19 -3.00 -22.13
C VAL A 578 5.46 -1.53 -21.82
N TRP A 579 6.32 -0.88 -22.60
CA TRP A 579 6.67 0.52 -22.42
C TRP A 579 5.45 1.45 -22.54
N GLN A 580 4.63 1.25 -23.59
CA GLN A 580 3.40 2.02 -23.79
C GLN A 580 2.44 1.87 -22.61
N LYS A 581 2.25 0.64 -22.10
CA LYS A 581 1.36 0.39 -20.97
C LYS A 581 1.87 0.97 -19.66
N LYS A 582 3.17 0.91 -19.39
CA LYS A 582 3.78 1.56 -18.22
C LYS A 582 3.48 3.06 -18.16
N LEU A 583 3.61 3.76 -19.27
CA LEU A 583 3.33 5.20 -19.33
C LEU A 583 1.86 5.51 -19.02
N ILE A 584 0.92 4.74 -19.59
CA ILE A 584 -0.51 4.87 -19.33
C ILE A 584 -0.83 4.58 -17.86
N ILE A 585 -0.29 3.48 -17.30
CA ILE A 585 -0.49 3.08 -15.91
C ILE A 585 0.03 4.15 -14.96
N ASN A 586 1.25 4.67 -15.17
CA ASN A 586 1.85 5.69 -14.30
C ASN A 586 1.07 7.01 -14.33
N LYS A 587 0.57 7.41 -15.51
CA LYS A 587 -0.32 8.58 -15.65
C LYS A 587 -1.63 8.36 -14.89
N GLY A 588 -2.25 7.19 -15.02
CA GLY A 588 -3.48 6.84 -14.30
C GLY A 588 -3.28 6.76 -12.78
N LEU A 589 -2.18 6.18 -12.31
CA LEU A 589 -1.84 6.15 -10.88
C LEU A 589 -1.66 7.55 -10.31
N LYS A 590 -1.00 8.45 -11.05
CA LYS A 590 -0.87 9.86 -10.65
C LYS A 590 -2.23 10.55 -10.56
N GLU A 591 -3.11 10.33 -11.54
CA GLU A 591 -4.48 10.86 -11.50
C GLU A 591 -5.24 10.34 -10.27
N ALA A 592 -5.17 9.04 -9.97
CA ALA A 592 -5.77 8.43 -8.78
C ALA A 592 -5.18 8.95 -7.45
N ASP A 593 -3.88 9.27 -7.43
CA ASP A 593 -3.16 9.85 -6.28
C ASP A 593 -3.50 11.33 -6.05
N ASP A 594 -3.93 12.03 -7.10
CA ASP A 594 -4.32 13.45 -7.08
C ASP A 594 -5.82 13.66 -6.82
N MET A 595 -6.65 12.62 -6.91
CA MET A 595 -8.09 12.69 -6.58
C MET A 595 -8.32 13.10 -5.12
N ARG A 596 -9.15 14.13 -4.93
CA ARG A 596 -9.52 14.66 -3.62
C ARG A 596 -11.03 14.77 -3.47
N ILE A 597 -11.49 14.61 -2.24
CA ILE A 597 -12.85 14.95 -1.78
C ILE A 597 -12.75 16.06 -0.76
N ILE A 598 -13.78 16.90 -0.68
CA ILE A 598 -13.85 17.96 0.34
C ILE A 598 -14.76 17.48 1.45
N LYS A 599 -14.20 17.26 2.64
CA LYS A 599 -14.95 16.94 3.87
C LYS A 599 -14.65 18.02 4.90
N TRP A 600 -15.68 18.62 5.49
CA TRP A 600 -15.57 19.61 6.58
C TRP A 600 -14.52 20.74 6.35
N LYS A 601 -14.27 21.11 5.08
CA LYS A 601 -13.32 22.13 4.55
C LYS A 601 -11.91 21.66 4.17
N ASP A 602 -11.53 20.42 4.47
CA ASP A 602 -10.21 19.91 4.11
C ASP A 602 -10.27 19.02 2.86
N PRO A 603 -9.35 19.20 1.89
CA PRO A 603 -9.22 18.30 0.76
C PRO A 603 -8.52 17.00 1.22
N LEU A 604 -9.28 15.92 1.31
CA LEU A 604 -8.79 14.58 1.67
C LEU A 604 -8.56 13.74 0.43
N LYS A 605 -7.62 12.79 0.49
CA LYS A 605 -7.47 11.77 -0.55
C LYS A 605 -8.73 10.90 -0.60
N VAL A 606 -9.06 10.35 -1.76
CA VAL A 606 -10.13 9.35 -1.88
C VAL A 606 -9.52 7.96 -1.68
N THR A 607 -10.05 7.18 -0.75
CA THR A 607 -9.53 5.85 -0.41
C THR A 607 -10.56 4.76 -0.76
N ILE A 608 -10.20 3.90 -1.72
CA ILE A 608 -10.97 2.71 -2.14
C ILE A 608 -10.02 1.69 -2.76
N GLY A 609 -10.22 0.38 -2.56
CA GLY A 609 -9.35 -0.67 -3.10
C GLY A 609 -7.87 -0.63 -2.62
N SER A 610 -7.60 0.12 -1.56
CA SER A 610 -6.26 0.40 -1.00
C SER A 610 -5.50 -0.81 -0.47
N LYS A 611 -6.18 -1.93 -0.20
CA LYS A 611 -5.60 -3.16 0.38
C LYS A 611 -5.26 -4.22 -0.65
N VAL A 612 -5.91 -4.21 -1.82
CA VAL A 612 -5.75 -5.27 -2.84
C VAL A 612 -5.53 -4.68 -4.22
N VAL A 613 -6.47 -3.87 -4.73
CA VAL A 613 -6.44 -3.35 -6.11
C VAL A 613 -5.21 -2.46 -6.33
N GLU A 614 -5.02 -1.44 -5.51
CA GLU A 614 -3.89 -0.52 -5.64
C GLU A 614 -2.54 -1.22 -5.38
N PRO A 615 -2.37 -2.02 -4.31
CA PRO A 615 -1.15 -2.81 -4.11
C PRO A 615 -0.83 -3.76 -5.26
N PHE A 616 -1.83 -4.44 -5.82
CA PHE A 616 -1.62 -5.31 -7.00
C PHE A 616 -1.07 -4.52 -8.19
N ILE A 617 -1.70 -3.39 -8.53
CA ILE A 617 -1.26 -2.53 -9.64
C ILE A 617 0.20 -2.09 -9.44
N ARG A 618 0.52 -1.55 -8.26
CA ARG A 618 1.87 -1.04 -7.97
C ARG A 618 2.92 -2.16 -7.92
N ASN A 619 2.58 -3.31 -7.35
CA ASN A 619 3.47 -4.48 -7.32
C ASN A 619 3.73 -5.02 -8.73
N ALA A 620 2.70 -5.10 -9.58
CA ALA A 620 2.85 -5.56 -10.95
C ALA A 620 3.75 -4.63 -11.78
N VAL A 621 3.62 -3.31 -11.60
CA VAL A 621 4.52 -2.32 -12.22
C VAL A 621 5.95 -2.53 -11.74
N SER A 622 6.17 -2.66 -10.42
CA SER A 622 7.51 -2.89 -9.86
C SER A 622 8.16 -4.18 -10.38
N ILE A 623 7.40 -5.29 -10.46
CA ILE A 623 7.90 -6.54 -11.04
C ILE A 623 8.22 -6.36 -12.53
N SER A 624 7.36 -5.67 -13.28
CA SER A 624 7.62 -5.35 -14.68
C SER A 624 8.86 -4.47 -14.84
N ASP A 625 9.11 -3.50 -13.96
CA ASP A 625 10.35 -2.69 -13.97
C ASP A 625 11.59 -3.57 -13.84
N THR A 626 11.60 -4.52 -12.90
CA THR A 626 12.70 -5.47 -12.74
C THR A 626 12.91 -6.31 -14.00
N ILE A 627 11.88 -6.99 -14.50
CA ILE A 627 11.99 -7.87 -15.69
C ILE A 627 12.39 -7.04 -16.92
N PHE A 628 11.81 -5.85 -17.08
CA PHE A 628 12.09 -4.95 -18.19
C PHE A 628 13.56 -4.51 -18.14
N ASN A 629 14.05 -4.06 -16.98
CA ASN A 629 15.45 -3.67 -16.80
C ASN A 629 16.43 -4.82 -17.05
N GLU A 630 16.12 -6.03 -16.58
CA GLU A 630 16.92 -7.24 -16.86
C GLU A 630 16.92 -7.58 -18.36
N SER A 631 15.78 -7.40 -19.05
CA SER A 631 15.65 -7.72 -20.48
C SER A 631 16.40 -6.75 -21.41
N ILE A 632 16.61 -5.51 -20.97
CA ILE A 632 17.24 -4.44 -21.80
C ILE A 632 18.70 -4.16 -21.42
N ASN A 633 19.13 -4.43 -20.18
CA ASN A 633 20.54 -4.24 -19.77
C ASN A 633 21.41 -5.49 -19.98
N GLY A 634 20.80 -6.67 -20.17
CA GLY A 634 21.49 -7.93 -19.91
C GLY A 634 21.78 -8.09 -18.42
N LYS A 635 22.28 -9.26 -18.01
CA LYS A 635 22.84 -9.39 -16.65
C LYS A 635 24.14 -8.61 -16.64
N ASP A 636 24.24 -7.54 -15.84
CA ASP A 636 25.48 -6.80 -15.67
C ASP A 636 26.60 -7.77 -15.23
N GLU A 637 27.57 -8.02 -16.12
CA GLU A 637 28.76 -8.86 -15.85
C GLU A 637 29.77 -8.16 -14.91
N GLU A 638 29.52 -6.90 -14.52
CA GLU A 638 30.38 -6.12 -13.63
C GLU A 638 30.26 -6.52 -12.14
N GLY A 639 29.91 -7.75 -11.79
CA GLY A 639 30.06 -8.29 -10.42
C GLY A 639 29.33 -7.52 -9.29
N GLU A 640 28.58 -6.48 -9.59
CA GLU A 640 27.47 -5.97 -8.81
C GLU A 640 26.23 -6.63 -9.40
N GLU A 641 25.94 -7.85 -8.94
CA GLU A 641 24.58 -8.37 -9.10
C GLU A 641 23.66 -7.35 -8.43
N SER A 642 22.93 -6.58 -9.24
CA SER A 642 21.98 -5.58 -8.77
C SER A 642 20.78 -6.29 -8.15
N TYR A 643 20.91 -6.68 -6.89
CA TYR A 643 19.79 -7.11 -6.08
C TYR A 643 19.13 -5.90 -5.43
N THR A 644 17.80 -5.83 -5.48
CA THR A 644 17.07 -4.83 -4.71
C THR A 644 17.11 -5.25 -3.23
N LYS A 645 17.94 -4.59 -2.42
CA LYS A 645 18.01 -4.80 -0.97
C LYS A 645 16.87 -4.05 -0.30
N ASN A 646 15.71 -4.67 -0.14
CA ASN A 646 14.61 -4.06 0.61
C ASN A 646 14.82 -4.30 2.10
N PRO A 647 15.13 -3.27 2.91
CA PRO A 647 15.44 -3.50 4.30
C PRO A 647 14.15 -3.79 5.07
N ILE A 648 14.19 -4.79 5.95
CA ILE A 648 13.07 -5.24 6.78
C ILE A 648 13.44 -5.15 8.25
N SER A 649 12.48 -4.82 9.12
CA SER A 649 12.73 -4.75 10.56
C SER A 649 11.44 -4.83 11.37
N SER A 650 11.56 -5.30 12.62
CA SER A 650 10.49 -5.16 13.63
C SER A 650 10.48 -3.78 14.33
N PHE A 651 11.48 -2.94 14.06
CA PHE A 651 11.63 -1.61 14.65
C PHE A 651 11.01 -0.53 13.76
N LYS A 652 10.46 0.52 14.37
CA LYS A 652 10.26 1.81 13.69
C LYS A 652 11.53 2.65 13.86
N HIS A 653 11.73 3.64 13.00
CA HIS A 653 12.90 4.52 13.07
C HIS A 653 12.69 5.68 14.06
N TYR A 654 13.77 6.13 14.70
CA TYR A 654 13.82 7.39 15.43
C TYR A 654 14.09 8.52 14.44
N GLU A 655 13.29 9.59 14.51
CA GLU A 655 13.40 10.75 13.63
C GLU A 655 13.56 10.34 12.15
N ASN A 656 14.62 10.76 11.49
CA ASN A 656 14.91 10.54 10.07
C ASN A 656 16.06 9.53 9.84
N TYR A 657 16.37 8.71 10.84
CA TYR A 657 17.30 7.58 10.72
C TYR A 657 16.58 6.35 10.18
N THR A 658 16.01 6.49 8.99
CA THR A 658 15.11 5.54 8.32
C THR A 658 15.81 4.23 7.93
N LEU A 659 15.01 3.20 7.66
CA LEU A 659 15.50 1.85 7.50
C LEU A 659 16.33 1.66 6.21
N ASP A 660 16.13 2.48 5.17
CA ASP A 660 16.96 2.52 3.95
C ASP A 660 18.43 2.85 4.24
N LYS A 661 18.71 3.59 5.32
CA LYS A 661 20.08 3.99 5.69
C LYS A 661 20.99 2.83 6.06
N MET A 662 20.43 1.65 6.30
CA MET A 662 21.24 0.47 6.57
C MET A 662 21.62 -0.31 5.30
N VAL A 663 21.14 0.08 4.12
CA VAL A 663 21.43 -0.61 2.85
C VAL A 663 21.82 0.36 1.73
N ASP A 664 22.06 1.64 2.07
CA ASP A 664 22.31 2.72 1.11
C ASP A 664 23.78 2.76 0.60
N GLY A 665 24.61 1.82 1.07
CA GLY A 665 26.03 1.72 0.72
C GLY A 665 26.89 2.84 1.34
N ASN A 666 26.33 3.68 2.20
CA ASN A 666 27.03 4.75 2.90
C ASN A 666 27.29 4.37 4.36
N LYS A 667 28.51 3.91 4.62
CA LYS A 667 28.95 3.47 5.96
C LYS A 667 28.95 4.56 7.05
N ASN A 668 28.61 5.81 6.71
CA ASN A 668 28.52 6.93 7.66
C ASN A 668 27.07 7.28 8.03
N THR A 669 26.08 6.86 7.24
CA THR A 669 24.66 6.94 7.61
C THR A 669 24.29 5.71 8.44
N TYR A 670 23.18 5.79 9.18
CA TYR A 670 22.70 4.65 9.95
C TYR A 670 21.18 4.69 10.12
N PHE A 671 20.56 3.52 10.12
CA PHE A 671 19.24 3.33 10.72
C PHE A 671 19.36 3.45 12.24
N TRP A 672 18.40 4.10 12.90
CA TRP A 672 18.32 4.16 14.37
C TRP A 672 16.92 3.78 14.84
N SER A 673 16.80 2.77 15.70
CA SER A 673 15.51 2.33 16.21
C SER A 673 14.86 3.34 17.15
N ASN A 674 13.53 3.31 17.24
CA ASN A 674 12.75 4.19 18.13
C ASN A 674 12.45 3.59 19.53
N LYS A 675 12.97 2.40 19.82
CA LYS A 675 12.72 1.66 21.06
C LYS A 675 13.92 0.79 21.45
N ASN A 676 13.92 0.39 22.72
CA ASN A 676 14.84 -0.61 23.25
C ASN A 676 14.63 -1.98 22.56
N THR A 677 15.71 -2.72 22.36
CA THR A 677 15.69 -4.05 21.73
C THR A 677 15.05 -5.10 22.64
N LYS A 678 14.06 -5.84 22.13
CA LYS A 678 13.42 -6.98 22.82
C LYS A 678 13.76 -8.31 22.15
N ILE A 679 13.67 -9.41 22.91
CA ILE A 679 13.82 -10.75 22.36
C ILE A 679 12.86 -10.95 21.18
N GLY A 680 13.38 -11.43 20.05
CA GLY A 680 12.62 -11.60 18.81
C GLY A 680 12.61 -10.39 17.88
N ASP A 681 13.03 -9.19 18.33
CA ASP A 681 13.21 -8.05 17.42
C ASP A 681 14.32 -8.33 16.40
N TYR A 682 14.20 -7.77 15.19
CA TYR A 682 15.16 -8.03 14.10
C TYR A 682 15.36 -6.86 13.14
N ILE A 683 16.48 -6.89 12.44
CA ILE A 683 16.79 -6.12 11.21
C ILE A 683 17.21 -7.10 10.12
N GLY A 684 16.95 -6.79 8.86
CA GLY A 684 17.17 -7.73 7.76
C GLY A 684 16.99 -7.13 6.38
N ILE A 685 17.08 -7.98 5.36
CA ILE A 685 16.91 -7.63 3.96
C ILE A 685 15.98 -8.68 3.31
N ASP A 686 15.00 -8.22 2.53
CA ASP A 686 14.29 -9.01 1.51
C ASP A 686 14.90 -8.69 0.14
N LEU A 687 15.42 -9.71 -0.53
CA LEU A 687 16.04 -9.63 -1.85
C LEU A 687 15.01 -9.76 -2.98
N THR A 688 13.73 -9.91 -2.65
CA THR A 688 12.56 -10.09 -3.54
C THR A 688 12.53 -11.40 -4.32
N LYS A 689 13.68 -12.04 -4.54
CA LYS A 689 13.85 -13.38 -5.12
C LYS A 689 14.92 -14.16 -4.35
N VAL A 690 14.93 -15.48 -4.52
CA VAL A 690 15.93 -16.35 -3.88
C VAL A 690 17.27 -16.14 -4.58
N GLU A 691 18.27 -15.71 -3.81
CA GLU A 691 19.61 -15.41 -4.30
C GLU A 691 20.68 -16.24 -3.63
N LYS A 692 21.78 -16.43 -4.36
CA LYS A 692 22.96 -17.08 -3.82
C LYS A 692 23.79 -16.08 -3.02
N ILE A 693 23.96 -16.33 -1.72
CA ILE A 693 24.74 -15.47 -0.83
C ILE A 693 26.11 -16.09 -0.57
N ASN A 694 27.15 -15.38 -0.98
CA ASN A 694 28.56 -15.76 -0.86
C ASN A 694 29.28 -14.99 0.26
N ASN A 695 28.85 -13.76 0.54
CA ASN A 695 29.34 -12.98 1.68
C ASN A 695 28.24 -12.08 2.27
N ILE A 696 28.38 -11.78 3.57
CA ILE A 696 27.49 -10.89 4.33
C ILE A 696 28.34 -9.93 5.15
N TYR A 697 28.05 -8.64 5.04
CA TYR A 697 28.59 -7.57 5.88
C TYR A 697 27.46 -6.94 6.69
N LEU A 698 27.55 -6.90 8.02
CA LEU A 698 26.64 -6.14 8.87
C LEU A 698 27.46 -5.31 9.83
N GLN A 699 27.23 -4.01 9.88
CA GLN A 699 27.85 -3.09 10.83
C GLN A 699 26.79 -2.39 11.66
N MET A 700 26.82 -2.65 12.97
CA MET A 700 26.07 -1.90 13.97
C MET A 700 27.00 -0.88 14.68
N ASP A 701 26.49 -0.19 15.70
CA ASP A 701 27.28 0.74 16.50
C ASP A 701 28.54 0.10 17.11
N ASN A 702 29.70 0.48 16.57
CA ASN A 702 31.00 -0.03 16.99
C ASN A 702 31.66 0.80 18.10
N THR A 703 31.10 1.97 18.47
CA THR A 703 31.69 2.86 19.49
C THR A 703 30.80 3.08 20.70
N GLY A 704 29.47 3.00 20.55
CA GLY A 704 28.51 3.22 21.62
C GLY A 704 27.88 1.93 22.18
N LYS A 705 26.61 2.02 22.59
CA LYS A 705 25.86 0.91 23.20
C LYS A 705 24.63 0.51 22.37
N ASP A 706 24.40 1.17 21.24
CA ASP A 706 23.17 1.01 20.46
C ASP A 706 23.34 -0.10 19.41
N TYR A 707 23.38 -1.36 19.87
CA TYR A 707 23.50 -2.55 19.03
C TYR A 707 22.76 -3.73 19.66
N ILE A 708 22.47 -4.77 18.87
CA ILE A 708 21.95 -6.03 19.40
C ILE A 708 23.08 -6.73 20.18
N THR A 709 22.95 -6.81 21.52
CA THR A 709 24.02 -7.32 22.40
C THR A 709 24.25 -8.82 22.28
N LYS A 710 23.22 -9.56 21.87
CA LYS A 710 23.28 -10.97 21.52
C LYS A 710 22.23 -11.28 20.47
N GLY A 711 22.66 -11.79 19.32
CA GLY A 711 21.79 -12.02 18.18
C GLY A 711 22.17 -13.23 17.34
N GLN A 712 21.19 -13.70 16.57
CA GLN A 712 21.30 -14.83 15.66
C GLN A 712 21.13 -14.33 14.23
N LEU A 713 22.12 -14.57 13.38
CA LEU A 713 21.98 -14.33 11.94
C LEU A 713 21.27 -15.53 11.31
N GLU A 714 20.22 -15.25 10.55
CA GLU A 714 19.31 -16.22 9.97
C GLU A 714 19.02 -15.89 8.50
N TYR A 715 18.69 -16.91 7.72
CA TYR A 715 18.19 -16.77 6.36
C TYR A 715 16.89 -17.54 6.16
N SER A 716 16.10 -17.13 5.17
CA SER A 716 14.85 -17.78 4.80
C SER A 716 14.61 -17.68 3.29
N LEU A 717 13.86 -18.64 2.75
CA LEU A 717 13.39 -18.62 1.37
C LEU A 717 12.00 -17.96 1.25
N ASP A 718 11.20 -17.99 2.32
CA ASP A 718 9.76 -17.66 2.32
C ASP A 718 9.38 -16.56 3.33
N GLY A 719 10.28 -16.17 4.23
CA GLY A 719 10.03 -15.16 5.26
C GLY A 719 9.37 -15.72 6.52
N GLU A 720 8.94 -16.98 6.50
CA GLU A 720 8.27 -17.67 7.61
C GLU A 720 9.19 -18.69 8.30
N ASN A 721 9.93 -19.47 7.50
CA ASN A 721 10.83 -20.54 7.96
C ASN A 721 12.29 -20.07 7.94
N TRP A 722 12.87 -19.90 9.13
CA TRP A 722 14.20 -19.30 9.30
C TRP A 722 15.25 -20.34 9.72
N ASN A 723 16.42 -20.29 9.07
CA ASN A 723 17.57 -21.16 9.35
C ASN A 723 18.74 -20.31 9.85
N ALA A 724 19.40 -20.75 10.93
CA ALA A 724 20.59 -20.08 11.46
C ALA A 724 21.79 -20.23 10.49
N ILE A 725 22.54 -19.14 10.26
CA ILE A 725 23.77 -19.15 9.46
C ILE A 725 24.98 -19.54 10.32
N GLU A 726 25.08 -19.00 11.54
CA GLU A 726 26.13 -19.31 12.53
C GLU A 726 25.54 -19.55 13.94
N GLU A 727 26.36 -19.72 14.97
CA GLU A 727 25.89 -19.68 16.37
C GLU A 727 25.57 -18.24 16.80
N GLU A 728 24.78 -18.07 17.86
CA GLU A 728 24.51 -16.74 18.43
C GLU A 728 25.81 -15.99 18.77
N THR A 729 25.88 -14.71 18.40
CA THR A 729 27.06 -13.87 18.61
C THR A 729 26.71 -12.55 19.30
N THR A 730 27.72 -11.92 19.89
CA THR A 730 27.66 -10.57 20.48
C THR A 730 28.43 -9.54 19.66
N ASP A 731 28.89 -9.93 18.47
CA ASP A 731 29.70 -9.11 17.57
C ASP A 731 28.91 -7.91 17.03
N ARG A 732 29.58 -6.76 16.98
CA ARG A 732 29.03 -5.50 16.46
C ARG A 732 29.21 -5.34 14.95
N VAL A 733 30.15 -6.11 14.40
CA VAL A 733 30.44 -6.16 12.96
C VAL A 733 30.53 -7.62 12.57
N LEU A 734 29.65 -8.05 11.67
CA LEU A 734 29.68 -9.38 11.06
C LEU A 734 30.28 -9.24 9.67
N ASN A 735 31.28 -10.06 9.37
CA ASN A 735 31.90 -10.12 8.06
C ASN A 735 32.11 -11.59 7.70
N LEU A 736 31.07 -12.18 7.11
CA LEU A 736 31.03 -13.59 6.75
C LEU A 736 31.38 -13.74 5.26
N ASN A 737 32.30 -14.64 4.97
CA ASN A 737 32.81 -14.87 3.61
C ASN A 737 32.78 -16.37 3.29
N ASN A 738 32.76 -16.71 2.00
CA ASN A 738 32.70 -18.09 1.50
C ASN A 738 31.44 -18.85 1.94
N LEU A 739 30.32 -18.14 2.04
CA LEU A 739 29.01 -18.73 2.22
C LEU A 739 28.58 -19.44 0.90
N ASP A 740 27.75 -20.48 1.04
CA ASP A 740 27.14 -21.20 -0.08
C ASP A 740 25.68 -21.46 0.29
N ILE A 741 24.97 -20.37 0.59
CA ILE A 741 23.56 -20.39 1.03
C ILE A 741 22.68 -19.76 -0.05
N GLU A 742 21.46 -20.26 -0.18
CA GLU A 742 20.41 -19.67 -1.01
C GLU A 742 19.37 -19.03 -0.08
N ALA A 743 19.06 -17.76 -0.28
CA ALA A 743 18.19 -16.99 0.59
C ALA A 743 17.44 -15.91 -0.19
N ARG A 744 16.15 -15.72 0.10
CA ARG A 744 15.42 -14.50 -0.28
C ARG A 744 15.50 -13.48 0.84
N TYR A 745 15.38 -13.94 2.08
CA TYR A 745 15.41 -13.10 3.26
C TYR A 745 16.65 -13.38 4.10
N LEU A 746 17.24 -12.33 4.64
CA LEU A 746 18.30 -12.36 5.63
C LEU A 746 17.85 -11.54 6.83
N ARG A 747 18.09 -11.99 8.06
CA ARG A 747 17.86 -11.16 9.25
C ARG A 747 18.85 -11.45 10.36
N TYR A 748 19.11 -10.43 11.18
CA TYR A 748 19.79 -10.54 12.46
C TYR A 748 18.76 -10.31 13.58
N ARG A 749 18.43 -11.37 14.31
CA ARG A 749 17.37 -11.39 15.33
C ARG A 749 17.96 -11.39 16.74
N ALA A 750 17.47 -10.52 17.60
CA ALA A 750 17.87 -10.45 19.01
C ALA A 750 17.39 -11.70 19.79
N THR A 751 18.29 -12.28 20.58
CA THR A 751 18.01 -13.47 21.41
C THR A 751 17.92 -13.18 22.90
N GLU A 752 18.07 -11.90 23.29
CA GLU A 752 17.87 -11.40 24.65
C GLU A 752 17.31 -9.96 24.63
N ASP A 753 16.73 -9.53 25.75
CA ASP A 753 16.28 -8.15 25.96
C ASP A 753 17.46 -7.22 26.29
N THR A 754 17.44 -6.01 25.76
CA THR A 754 18.40 -4.95 26.13
C THR A 754 17.69 -3.65 26.48
N ASN A 755 18.39 -2.74 27.17
CA ASN A 755 17.90 -1.39 27.49
C ASN A 755 18.49 -0.32 26.55
N TYR A 756 18.91 -0.73 25.35
CA TYR A 756 19.54 0.16 24.37
C TYR A 756 18.78 0.11 23.05
N TRP A 757 18.83 1.23 22.33
CA TRP A 757 18.32 1.32 20.97
C TRP A 757 19.31 0.63 20.01
N LEU A 758 19.01 0.60 18.73
CA LEU A 758 19.80 -0.09 17.72
C LEU A 758 20.21 0.90 16.63
N LYS A 759 21.51 1.04 16.38
CA LYS A 759 22.04 1.69 15.18
C LYS A 759 22.65 0.68 14.23
N VAL A 760 22.26 0.72 12.97
CA VAL A 760 22.80 -0.12 11.89
C VAL A 760 23.33 0.79 10.79
N TYR A 761 24.64 0.78 10.59
CA TYR A 761 25.33 1.60 9.60
C TYR A 761 25.31 0.97 8.21
N GLU A 762 25.37 -0.36 8.12
CA GLU A 762 25.35 -1.04 6.83
C GLU A 762 24.96 -2.52 7.02
N PHE A 763 24.18 -3.07 6.10
CA PHE A 763 23.84 -4.47 5.94
C PHE A 763 23.93 -4.77 4.44
N ASP A 764 25.00 -5.44 4.05
CA ASP A 764 25.34 -5.70 2.66
C ASP A 764 25.62 -7.17 2.40
N ILE A 765 25.51 -7.56 1.14
CA ILE A 765 25.72 -8.92 0.66
C ILE A 765 26.49 -8.92 -0.64
N ASN A 766 27.22 -10.00 -0.89
CA ASN A 766 27.93 -10.25 -2.15
C ASN A 766 28.82 -9.10 -2.66
N VAL A 767 29.28 -8.20 -1.78
CA VAL A 767 30.07 -7.04 -2.20
C VAL A 767 31.36 -7.51 -2.88
N SER A 768 31.52 -7.11 -4.14
CA SER A 768 32.72 -7.36 -4.93
C SER A 768 33.90 -6.63 -4.29
N SER A 769 34.93 -7.38 -3.91
CA SER A 769 36.20 -6.84 -3.37
C SER A 769 37.27 -6.67 -4.45
N LYS A 770 36.88 -6.60 -5.73
CA LYS A 770 37.80 -6.47 -6.85
C LYS A 770 37.60 -5.16 -7.59
N GLU A 771 38.19 -4.08 -7.09
CA GLU A 771 38.55 -2.94 -7.95
C GLU A 771 39.62 -3.42 -8.95
N ASN A 772 39.35 -3.44 -10.26
CA ASN A 772 40.33 -3.80 -11.30
C ASN A 772 41.21 -2.60 -11.72
N LEU A 773 41.63 -1.79 -10.75
CA LEU A 773 42.57 -0.69 -10.96
C LEU A 773 43.92 -1.21 -11.50
N ALA A 774 44.29 -0.78 -12.70
CA ALA A 774 45.42 -1.37 -13.42
C ALA A 774 46.26 -0.33 -14.17
N ILE A 775 47.52 -0.68 -14.46
CA ILE A 775 48.37 0.12 -15.35
C ILE A 775 47.83 0.06 -16.77
N TYR A 776 47.72 1.23 -17.40
CA TYR A 776 47.35 1.36 -18.81
C TYR A 776 48.55 1.85 -19.63
N THR A 777 49.19 0.93 -20.37
CA THR A 777 50.43 1.21 -21.12
C THR A 777 50.58 0.31 -22.35
N ASN A 778 51.24 0.80 -23.40
CA ASN A 778 51.73 -0.01 -24.52
C ASN A 778 53.19 -0.48 -24.33
N ILE A 779 53.83 -0.11 -23.23
CA ILE A 779 55.25 -0.41 -22.93
C ILE A 779 55.30 -1.68 -22.09
N ASN A 780 56.02 -2.71 -22.55
CA ASN A 780 56.04 -4.00 -21.84
C ASN A 780 56.71 -3.91 -20.47
N GLU A 781 57.77 -3.11 -20.34
CA GLU A 781 58.51 -2.89 -19.09
C GLU A 781 57.67 -2.17 -18.04
N ALA A 782 56.70 -1.36 -18.45
CA ALA A 782 55.81 -0.61 -17.56
C ALA A 782 54.62 -1.45 -17.05
N LYS A 783 54.31 -2.61 -17.65
CA LYS A 783 53.18 -3.48 -17.24
C LYS A 783 53.35 -4.08 -15.83
N GLU A 784 54.58 -4.16 -15.34
CA GLU A 784 54.90 -4.66 -13.99
C GLU A 784 54.73 -3.58 -12.90
N LEU A 785 54.49 -2.32 -13.28
CA LEU A 785 54.20 -1.25 -12.33
C LEU A 785 52.88 -1.53 -11.61
N LYS A 786 52.75 -1.05 -10.36
CA LYS A 786 51.56 -1.26 -9.55
C LYS A 786 50.81 0.04 -9.34
N VAL A 787 49.50 0.00 -9.49
CA VAL A 787 48.62 1.11 -9.07
C VAL A 787 48.22 0.89 -7.62
N SER A 788 48.20 1.95 -6.81
CA SER A 788 47.59 1.95 -5.48
C SER A 788 46.50 3.00 -5.39
N ASN A 789 45.48 2.69 -4.59
CA ASN A 789 44.38 3.58 -4.24
C ASN A 789 44.29 3.60 -2.71
N ASP A 790 44.42 4.77 -2.09
CA ASP A 790 44.26 4.95 -0.63
C ASP A 790 42.90 5.54 -0.22
N GLY A 791 41.98 5.66 -1.18
CA GLY A 791 40.66 6.28 -1.02
C GLY A 791 40.65 7.80 -1.26
N SER A 792 41.80 8.46 -1.23
CA SER A 792 41.94 9.90 -1.50
C SER A 792 42.84 10.20 -2.70
N ASN A 793 43.70 9.26 -3.07
CA ASN A 793 44.68 9.41 -4.13
C ASN A 793 44.94 8.08 -4.82
N ILE A 794 45.04 8.12 -6.15
CA ILE A 794 45.47 7.00 -6.98
C ILE A 794 46.89 7.29 -7.47
N SER A 795 47.81 6.33 -7.30
CA SER A 795 49.22 6.52 -7.62
C SER A 795 49.85 5.32 -8.31
N ILE A 796 50.85 5.56 -9.16
CA ILE A 796 51.69 4.51 -9.74
C ILE A 796 52.95 4.34 -8.88
N ASN A 797 53.10 3.17 -8.27
CA ASN A 797 54.26 2.81 -7.44
C ASN A 797 55.36 2.13 -8.28
N GLY A 798 56.56 2.70 -8.29
CA GLY A 798 57.70 2.11 -9.00
C GLY A 798 58.95 2.98 -9.06
N THR A 799 59.42 3.49 -7.92
CA THR A 799 60.48 4.53 -7.83
C THR A 799 61.87 4.14 -8.38
N ASN A 800 62.05 2.98 -9.03
CA ASN A 800 63.34 2.50 -9.56
C ASN A 800 63.28 1.83 -10.97
N THR A 801 62.14 1.87 -11.68
CA THR A 801 62.04 1.27 -13.02
C THR A 801 62.42 2.29 -14.10
N SER A 802 63.55 2.07 -14.77
CA SER A 802 64.02 2.87 -15.91
C SER A 802 63.26 2.50 -17.17
N LEU A 803 62.59 3.46 -17.79
CA LEU A 803 61.75 3.27 -18.98
C LEU A 803 62.39 3.94 -20.21
N ASN A 804 62.25 3.30 -21.37
CA ASN A 804 62.66 3.84 -22.66
C ASN A 804 61.41 4.09 -23.50
N LEU A 805 61.05 5.36 -23.67
CA LEU A 805 59.84 5.80 -24.37
C LEU A 805 60.18 6.14 -25.82
N LYS A 806 59.40 5.60 -26.76
CA LYS A 806 59.36 6.04 -28.16
C LYS A 806 58.24 7.06 -28.33
N THR A 807 58.26 7.78 -29.45
CA THR A 807 57.10 8.59 -29.86
C THR A 807 55.83 7.73 -29.90
N ASN A 808 54.76 8.24 -29.29
CA ASN A 808 53.45 7.61 -29.04
C ASN A 808 53.41 6.52 -27.95
N ASP A 809 54.52 6.25 -27.25
CA ASP A 809 54.46 5.41 -26.06
C ASP A 809 53.75 6.13 -24.92
N TYR A 810 53.01 5.38 -24.11
CA TYR A 810 52.19 5.95 -23.05
C TYR A 810 52.23 5.16 -21.75
N ILE A 811 52.08 5.88 -20.64
CA ILE A 811 51.98 5.32 -19.28
C ILE A 811 50.79 5.98 -18.60
N GLY A 812 49.95 5.18 -17.96
CA GLY A 812 48.73 5.67 -17.35
C GLY A 812 48.06 4.66 -16.44
N VAL A 813 46.83 4.95 -16.09
CA VAL A 813 45.98 4.14 -15.23
C VAL A 813 44.63 3.89 -15.90
N ASN A 814 44.15 2.65 -15.80
CA ASN A 814 42.74 2.30 -15.92
C ASN A 814 42.14 2.43 -14.51
N LEU A 815 41.15 3.32 -14.38
CA LEU A 815 40.49 3.63 -13.13
C LEU A 815 39.34 2.66 -12.82
N ASP A 816 39.17 1.62 -13.64
CA ASP A 816 38.13 0.57 -13.58
C ASP A 816 36.73 1.12 -13.91
N LYS A 817 36.34 2.17 -13.19
CA LYS A 817 35.11 2.94 -13.40
C LYS A 817 35.42 4.39 -13.74
N TYR A 818 34.40 5.07 -14.25
CA TYR A 818 34.45 6.52 -14.42
C TYR A 818 34.74 7.17 -13.06
N THR A 819 35.86 7.89 -12.96
CA THR A 819 36.36 8.47 -11.70
C THR A 819 36.64 9.96 -11.87
N ILE A 820 36.26 10.74 -10.86
CA ILE A 820 36.50 12.19 -10.80
C ILE A 820 37.71 12.45 -9.92
N PHE A 821 38.63 13.28 -10.41
CA PHE A 821 39.80 13.72 -9.69
C PHE A 821 39.88 15.23 -9.64
N ASP A 822 40.38 15.77 -8.52
CA ASP A 822 40.57 17.20 -8.27
C ASP A 822 41.87 17.71 -8.88
N SER A 823 42.91 16.87 -8.91
CA SER A 823 44.21 17.25 -9.47
C SER A 823 45.03 16.05 -9.91
N PHE A 824 45.99 16.30 -10.81
CA PHE A 824 46.99 15.35 -11.26
C PHE A 824 48.38 15.96 -11.11
N ASN A 825 49.30 15.20 -10.52
CA ASN A 825 50.70 15.59 -10.36
C ASN A 825 51.64 14.52 -10.92
N LEU A 826 52.60 14.95 -11.73
CA LEU A 826 53.61 14.13 -12.37
C LEU A 826 55.00 14.69 -12.07
N ASP A 827 55.93 13.83 -11.68
CA ASP A 827 57.36 14.14 -11.53
C ASP A 827 58.18 13.02 -12.17
N LEU A 828 59.10 13.40 -13.07
CA LEU A 828 59.96 12.51 -13.85
C LEU A 828 61.44 12.83 -13.64
N SER A 829 62.31 11.82 -13.75
CA SER A 829 63.76 12.02 -13.56
C SER A 829 64.44 12.90 -14.63
N LYS A 830 63.83 13.02 -15.82
CA LYS A 830 64.35 13.73 -17.01
C LYS A 830 63.28 14.60 -17.67
N GLU A 831 63.72 15.52 -18.52
CA GLU A 831 62.79 16.30 -19.34
C GLU A 831 61.97 15.38 -20.23
N PHE A 832 60.67 15.60 -20.25
CA PHE A 832 59.69 14.87 -21.03
C PHE A 832 58.90 15.87 -21.88
N LYS A 833 58.73 15.54 -23.16
CA LYS A 833 57.91 16.30 -24.09
C LYS A 833 56.79 15.41 -24.60
N GLY A 834 55.55 15.79 -24.25
CA GLY A 834 54.39 14.94 -24.49
C GLY A 834 53.08 15.63 -24.11
N SER A 835 52.04 14.82 -23.89
CA SER A 835 50.72 15.29 -23.47
C SER A 835 50.12 14.40 -22.38
N LEU A 836 49.35 15.02 -21.47
CA LEU A 836 48.40 14.33 -20.60
C LEU A 836 47.10 14.15 -21.37
N GLN A 837 46.63 12.92 -21.48
CA GLN A 837 45.41 12.57 -22.19
C GLN A 837 44.45 11.78 -21.30
N TYR A 838 43.15 11.90 -21.58
CA TYR A 838 42.12 11.13 -20.92
C TYR A 838 41.19 10.43 -21.91
N SER A 839 40.51 9.40 -21.44
CA SER A 839 39.40 8.76 -22.17
C SER A 839 38.32 8.27 -21.19
N VAL A 840 37.08 8.21 -21.67
CA VAL A 840 35.94 7.65 -20.93
C VAL A 840 35.66 6.19 -21.31
N ASN A 841 36.18 5.74 -22.45
CA ASN A 841 35.91 4.43 -23.06
C ASN A 841 37.13 3.77 -23.71
N GLY A 842 38.34 4.30 -23.50
CA GLY A 842 39.59 3.77 -24.05
C GLY A 842 39.79 3.92 -25.58
N LYS A 843 38.74 4.29 -26.35
CA LYS A 843 38.78 4.46 -27.81
C LYS A 843 39.10 5.89 -28.21
N ASN A 844 38.33 6.84 -27.66
CA ASN A 844 38.48 8.26 -27.98
C ASN A 844 39.35 8.95 -26.92
N TRP A 845 40.47 9.53 -27.35
CA TRP A 845 41.43 10.18 -26.48
C TRP A 845 41.47 11.68 -26.71
N ASN A 846 41.40 12.43 -25.61
CA ASN A 846 41.42 13.88 -25.61
C ASN A 846 42.61 14.40 -24.81
N GLU A 847 43.24 15.47 -25.28
CA GLU A 847 44.35 16.13 -24.60
C GLU A 847 43.83 17.04 -23.47
N LEU A 848 44.31 16.84 -22.24
CA LEU A 848 44.06 17.74 -21.10
C LEU A 848 45.11 18.86 -21.04
N SER A 849 46.37 18.53 -21.25
CA SER A 849 47.48 19.48 -21.15
C SER A 849 48.73 18.97 -21.86
N LYS A 850 49.60 19.89 -22.31
CA LYS A 850 50.95 19.57 -22.78
C LYS A 850 51.92 19.43 -21.61
N VAL A 851 52.85 18.49 -21.71
CA VAL A 851 53.98 18.34 -20.78
C VAL A 851 55.26 18.75 -21.52
N ASN A 852 55.98 19.73 -20.98
CA ASN A 852 57.26 20.19 -21.53
C ASN A 852 58.22 20.52 -20.38
N GLY A 853 58.85 19.49 -19.82
CA GLY A 853 59.68 19.60 -18.63
C GLY A 853 59.69 18.29 -17.82
N LYS A 854 60.14 18.36 -16.56
CA LYS A 854 60.20 17.20 -15.65
C LYS A 854 58.93 17.01 -14.82
N GLU A 855 58.17 18.09 -14.63
CA GLU A 855 57.02 18.13 -13.73
C GLU A 855 55.79 18.63 -14.48
N LEU A 856 54.62 18.07 -14.15
CA LEU A 856 53.32 18.62 -14.53
C LEU A 856 52.43 18.65 -13.29
N SER A 857 51.76 19.77 -13.06
CA SER A 857 50.65 19.86 -12.12
C SER A 857 49.41 20.37 -12.87
N TYR A 858 48.29 19.68 -12.69
CA TYR A 858 47.00 20.00 -13.28
C TYR A 858 45.97 20.04 -12.14
N GLU A 859 45.39 21.20 -11.86
CA GLU A 859 44.53 21.45 -10.69
C GLU A 859 43.05 21.71 -11.04
N ILE A 860 42.63 21.38 -12.27
CA ILE A 860 41.24 21.53 -12.70
C ILE A 860 40.56 20.16 -12.52
N PRO A 861 39.47 20.06 -11.75
CA PRO A 861 38.79 18.79 -11.59
C PRO A 861 38.29 18.23 -12.91
N TYR A 862 38.51 16.94 -13.14
CA TYR A 862 38.14 16.27 -14.38
C TYR A 862 37.71 14.83 -14.14
N GLY A 863 36.90 14.30 -15.07
CA GLY A 863 36.36 12.95 -15.02
C GLY A 863 36.93 12.07 -16.13
N ALA A 864 37.36 10.86 -15.80
CA ALA A 864 37.85 9.89 -16.78
C ALA A 864 37.72 8.45 -16.29
N LYS A 865 37.68 7.49 -17.21
CA LYS A 865 37.94 6.06 -16.93
C LYS A 865 39.42 5.73 -17.14
N TYR A 866 40.06 6.46 -18.04
CA TYR A 866 41.45 6.29 -18.41
C TYR A 866 42.20 7.61 -18.35
N LEU A 867 43.40 7.59 -17.79
CA LEU A 867 44.31 8.74 -17.78
C LEU A 867 45.73 8.28 -18.14
N ARG A 868 46.38 8.94 -19.09
CA ARG A 868 47.75 8.59 -19.52
C ARG A 868 48.58 9.80 -19.91
N ILE A 869 49.89 9.69 -19.76
CA ILE A 869 50.85 10.56 -20.46
C ILE A 869 51.29 9.88 -21.76
N VAL A 870 51.43 10.65 -22.84
CA VAL A 870 51.86 10.15 -24.16
C VAL A 870 53.10 10.92 -24.62
N ALA A 871 54.16 10.20 -24.98
CA ALA A 871 55.41 10.78 -25.44
C ALA A 871 55.28 11.32 -26.89
N GLU A 872 55.66 12.57 -27.12
CA GLU A 872 55.75 13.12 -28.48
C GLU A 872 57.14 12.88 -29.11
N GLU A 873 58.17 12.74 -28.27
CA GLU A 873 59.55 12.49 -28.67
C GLU A 873 60.14 11.33 -27.86
N ALA A 874 61.14 10.65 -28.43
CA ALA A 874 61.78 9.52 -27.76
C ALA A 874 62.66 9.98 -26.59
N VAL A 875 62.63 9.26 -25.48
CA VAL A 875 63.39 9.54 -24.26
C VAL A 875 63.87 8.22 -23.64
N GLU A 876 65.18 8.12 -23.39
CA GLU A 876 65.79 6.94 -22.77
C GLU A 876 66.08 7.17 -21.28
N ASP A 877 66.03 6.09 -20.51
CA ASP A 877 66.25 6.03 -19.07
C ASP A 877 65.49 7.08 -18.24
N ILE A 878 64.16 7.18 -18.45
CA ILE A 878 63.28 8.02 -17.63
C ILE A 878 62.67 7.20 -16.50
N ASN A 879 62.66 7.77 -15.29
CA ASN A 879 62.01 7.18 -14.12
C ASN A 879 60.80 8.03 -13.75
N LEU A 880 59.77 7.35 -13.25
CA LEU A 880 58.53 7.95 -12.76
C LEU A 880 58.69 8.19 -11.24
N ASN A 881 59.07 9.41 -10.85
CA ASN A 881 59.25 9.76 -9.43
C ASN A 881 57.90 9.89 -8.73
N SER A 882 56.92 10.47 -9.43
CA SER A 882 55.54 10.63 -8.96
C SER A 882 54.56 10.58 -10.13
N PHE A 883 53.44 9.89 -9.95
CA PHE A 883 52.23 9.98 -10.77
C PHE A 883 51.09 9.82 -9.79
N ASN A 884 50.46 10.93 -9.44
CA ASN A 884 49.47 11.04 -8.37
C ASN A 884 48.20 11.70 -8.90
N LEU A 885 47.07 11.05 -8.68
CA LEU A 885 45.74 11.50 -9.05
C LEU A 885 44.92 11.68 -7.79
N ALA A 886 44.77 12.92 -7.32
CA ALA A 886 44.00 13.22 -6.11
C ALA A 886 42.51 13.15 -6.44
N LEU A 887 41.79 12.24 -5.79
CA LEU A 887 40.36 12.05 -5.97
C LEU A 887 39.59 13.25 -5.38
N GLU A 888 38.39 13.50 -5.89
CA GLU A 888 37.51 14.53 -5.34
C GLU A 888 37.05 14.15 -3.93
N ALA A 889 37.35 14.99 -2.94
CA ALA A 889 36.89 14.81 -1.56
C ALA A 889 35.54 15.49 -1.32
N GLU A 890 34.71 14.94 -0.43
CA GLU A 890 33.50 15.61 0.07
C GLU A 890 33.85 17.00 0.63
N ARG A 891 33.10 18.02 0.21
CA ARG A 891 33.42 19.42 0.49
C ARG A 891 32.42 20.03 1.46
N LYS A 892 32.94 20.74 2.47
CA LYS A 892 32.13 21.52 3.39
C LYS A 892 31.72 22.85 2.74
N LEU A 893 30.43 23.00 2.45
CA LEU A 893 29.86 24.25 1.94
C LEU A 893 29.77 25.29 3.06
N THR A 894 30.08 26.56 2.74
CA THR A 894 29.91 27.67 3.68
C THR A 894 28.76 28.58 3.23
N PRO A 895 27.59 28.55 3.90
CA PRO A 895 26.42 29.26 3.44
C PRO A 895 26.38 30.71 3.97
N SER A 896 25.69 31.59 3.25
CA SER A 896 25.49 33.00 3.59
C SER A 896 24.27 33.57 2.86
N THR A 897 23.66 34.62 3.39
CA THR A 897 22.45 35.24 2.80
C THR A 897 22.39 36.73 3.17
N ASN A 898 21.57 37.51 2.46
CA ASN A 898 21.15 38.86 2.88
C ASN A 898 19.79 38.85 3.63
N LEU A 899 19.18 37.68 3.81
CA LEU A 899 17.89 37.49 4.49
C LEU A 899 18.09 37.39 6.01
N PRO A 900 17.22 38.04 6.82
CA PRO A 900 17.14 37.77 8.25
C PRO A 900 16.42 36.44 8.51
N TYR A 901 16.70 35.76 9.63
CA TYR A 901 16.03 34.51 10.03
C TYR A 901 15.02 34.71 11.17
N TYR A 902 14.04 33.80 11.28
CA TYR A 902 12.90 33.87 12.22
C TYR A 902 13.32 33.77 13.70
N ASP A 903 13.99 32.68 14.08
CA ASP A 903 14.76 32.53 15.34
C ASP A 903 15.58 31.22 15.29
N ALA A 904 16.36 30.87 16.32
CA ALA A 904 16.91 29.52 16.47
C ALA A 904 15.77 28.50 16.61
N PRO A 905 15.76 27.38 15.87
CA PRO A 905 16.91 26.73 15.21
C PRO A 905 17.11 27.05 13.71
N TYR A 906 16.35 27.97 13.11
CA TYR A 906 16.24 28.17 11.65
C TYR A 906 17.37 28.99 11.02
N LYS A 907 18.63 28.65 11.33
CA LYS A 907 19.81 29.39 10.86
C LYS A 907 20.26 28.96 9.47
N ILE A 908 21.08 29.79 8.83
CA ILE A 908 21.52 29.56 7.44
C ILE A 908 22.36 28.29 7.29
N GLU A 909 22.99 27.78 8.35
CA GLU A 909 23.75 26.52 8.30
C GLU A 909 22.88 25.29 8.04
N LYS A 910 21.56 25.39 8.24
CA LYS A 910 20.61 24.31 8.00
C LYS A 910 20.46 23.95 6.53
N MET A 911 20.69 24.89 5.63
CA MET A 911 20.60 24.60 4.19
C MET A 911 21.82 23.85 3.63
N VAL A 912 22.78 23.39 4.45
CA VAL A 912 23.97 22.64 3.99
C VAL A 912 24.37 21.54 4.97
N ASP A 913 23.48 21.14 5.88
CA ASP A 913 23.79 20.17 6.93
C ASP A 913 23.52 18.72 6.52
N GLY A 914 23.07 18.51 5.28
CA GLY A 914 22.75 17.20 4.72
C GLY A 914 21.37 16.69 5.11
N ASN A 915 20.54 17.51 5.77
CA ASN A 915 19.23 17.13 6.27
C ASN A 915 18.11 18.02 5.67
N GLU A 916 17.40 17.47 4.69
CA GLU A 916 16.28 18.13 3.99
C GLU A 916 15.05 18.41 4.87
N ASP A 917 14.95 17.82 6.06
CA ASP A 917 13.90 18.12 7.04
C ASP A 917 14.27 19.30 7.95
N THR A 918 15.50 19.79 7.93
CA THR A 918 15.87 21.04 8.61
C THR A 918 15.98 22.16 7.60
N PHE A 919 15.70 23.39 8.03
CA PHE A 919 15.67 24.50 7.09
C PHE A 919 16.08 25.83 7.72
N PHE A 920 16.69 26.68 6.90
CA PHE A 920 16.78 28.12 7.15
C PHE A 920 15.42 28.75 6.85
N TRP A 921 14.89 29.56 7.76
CA TRP A 921 13.59 30.22 7.58
C TRP A 921 13.73 31.73 7.61
N ALA A 922 13.41 32.37 6.49
CA ALA A 922 13.45 33.83 6.39
C ALA A 922 12.37 34.46 7.28
N SER A 923 12.72 35.48 8.08
CA SER A 923 11.78 36.19 8.96
C SER A 923 10.92 37.26 8.28
N ARG A 924 10.96 37.31 6.95
CA ARG A 924 10.16 38.23 6.15
C ARG A 924 9.91 37.66 4.76
N THR A 925 8.93 38.26 4.07
CA THR A 925 8.67 38.02 2.65
C THR A 925 9.86 38.39 1.78
N ILE A 926 9.98 37.69 0.64
CA ILE A 926 11.10 37.82 -0.29
C ILE A 926 10.88 39.00 -1.24
N VAL A 927 11.91 39.83 -1.39
CA VAL A 927 11.93 40.93 -2.37
C VAL A 927 12.98 40.67 -3.45
N LYS A 928 12.83 41.33 -4.59
CA LYS A 928 13.79 41.25 -5.69
C LYS A 928 15.22 41.55 -5.20
N GLY A 929 16.15 40.65 -5.50
CA GLY A 929 17.56 40.73 -5.12
C GLY A 929 17.93 39.98 -3.83
N ASP A 930 16.96 39.46 -3.07
CA ASP A 930 17.24 38.56 -1.95
C ASP A 930 17.86 37.26 -2.44
N TYR A 931 18.83 36.72 -1.70
CA TYR A 931 19.54 35.51 -2.10
C TYR A 931 19.97 34.63 -0.94
N VAL A 932 20.13 33.35 -1.21
CA VAL A 932 20.98 32.44 -0.42
C VAL A 932 22.19 32.03 -1.27
N LYS A 933 23.36 31.92 -0.66
CA LYS A 933 24.66 31.73 -1.34
C LYS A 933 25.52 30.73 -0.59
N VAL A 934 26.23 29.87 -1.31
CA VAL A 934 27.29 29.01 -0.77
C VAL A 934 28.66 29.39 -1.35
N ASP A 935 29.69 29.44 -0.49
CA ASP A 935 31.12 29.45 -0.87
C ASP A 935 31.62 28.01 -0.86
N LEU A 936 32.19 27.58 -1.98
CA LEU A 936 32.73 26.24 -2.20
C LEU A 936 34.15 26.09 -1.62
N GLY A 937 34.72 27.17 -1.06
CA GLY A 937 36.03 27.22 -0.43
C GLY A 937 37.19 27.41 -1.41
N LYS A 938 37.10 26.81 -2.60
CA LYS A 938 38.05 26.96 -3.71
C LYS A 938 37.32 27.03 -5.05
N LEU A 939 38.04 27.40 -6.11
CA LEU A 939 37.52 27.28 -7.47
C LEU A 939 37.17 25.82 -7.75
N THR A 940 35.94 25.58 -8.20
CA THR A 940 35.33 24.25 -8.32
C THR A 940 34.66 24.14 -9.67
N ASN A 941 34.86 23.02 -10.37
CA ASN A 941 34.02 22.67 -11.49
C ASN A 941 32.69 22.12 -10.95
N VAL A 942 31.63 22.92 -11.05
CA VAL A 942 30.27 22.58 -10.64
C VAL A 942 29.60 21.80 -11.76
N ARG A 943 29.11 20.61 -11.42
CA ARG A 943 28.50 19.61 -12.31
C ARG A 943 27.03 19.40 -12.04
N ASP A 944 26.67 19.43 -10.77
CA ASP A 944 25.29 19.51 -10.33
C ASP A 944 25.15 20.47 -9.15
N VAL A 945 24.00 21.11 -9.06
CA VAL A 945 23.56 21.88 -7.90
C VAL A 945 22.09 21.62 -7.65
N THR A 946 21.74 21.30 -6.42
CA THR A 946 20.34 21.13 -5.97
C THR A 946 20.07 22.07 -4.82
N LEU A 947 19.05 22.92 -4.92
CA LEU A 947 18.52 23.69 -3.82
C LEU A 947 17.07 23.26 -3.55
N ILE A 948 16.79 22.85 -2.32
CA ILE A 948 15.46 22.46 -1.85
C ILE A 948 14.94 23.56 -0.94
N MET A 949 13.74 24.03 -1.23
CA MET A 949 13.00 25.03 -0.48
C MET A 949 11.59 24.50 -0.20
N GLY A 950 10.80 25.21 0.60
CA GLY A 950 9.40 24.83 0.85
C GLY A 950 9.31 23.54 1.66
N HIS A 951 9.81 23.58 2.90
CA HIS A 951 9.70 22.47 3.86
C HIS A 951 8.28 21.90 3.92
N LYS A 952 8.09 20.60 4.18
CA LYS A 952 6.78 19.93 4.15
C LYS A 952 5.68 20.64 4.96
N ASP A 953 6.03 21.20 6.12
CA ASP A 953 5.10 21.95 6.99
C ASP A 953 4.80 23.37 6.48
N HIS A 954 5.58 23.84 5.50
CA HIS A 954 5.55 25.17 4.90
C HIS A 954 5.77 25.09 3.38
N ALA A 955 5.07 24.17 2.70
CA ALA A 955 5.34 23.82 1.30
C ALA A 955 5.20 25.00 0.31
N SER A 956 4.45 26.04 0.70
CA SER A 956 4.30 27.29 -0.07
C SER A 956 5.40 28.33 0.16
N ASP A 957 6.28 28.12 1.14
CA ASP A 957 7.30 29.09 1.57
C ASP A 957 8.61 28.86 0.81
N TYR A 958 8.71 29.40 -0.40
CA TYR A 958 9.92 29.38 -1.22
C TYR A 958 9.97 30.61 -2.13
N ILE A 959 11.12 30.84 -2.79
CA ILE A 959 11.24 31.91 -3.79
C ILE A 959 10.52 31.48 -5.07
N GLN A 960 9.37 32.11 -5.37
CA GLN A 960 8.53 31.77 -6.52
C GLN A 960 9.08 32.21 -7.88
N ASN A 961 10.06 33.11 -7.93
CA ASN A 961 10.70 33.57 -9.16
C ASN A 961 12.19 33.77 -8.88
N GLY A 962 12.99 32.70 -8.91
CA GLY A 962 14.41 32.75 -8.59
C GLY A 962 15.31 32.32 -9.73
N GLN A 963 16.54 32.81 -9.72
CA GLN A 963 17.58 32.49 -10.70
C GLN A 963 18.79 31.89 -9.98
N MET A 964 19.23 30.72 -10.42
CA MET A 964 20.52 30.17 -9.98
C MET A 964 21.64 30.89 -10.72
N GLU A 965 22.68 31.29 -10.01
CA GLU A 965 23.83 32.01 -10.55
C GLU A 965 25.15 31.51 -9.94
N TYR A 966 26.25 31.68 -10.67
CA TYR A 966 27.60 31.38 -10.20
C TYR A 966 28.54 32.58 -10.30
N SER A 967 29.61 32.54 -9.52
CA SER A 967 30.68 33.54 -9.55
C SER A 967 32.04 32.94 -9.19
N ILE A 968 33.11 33.44 -9.81
CA ILE A 968 34.50 33.09 -9.49
C ILE A 968 35.06 34.00 -8.38
N ASP A 969 34.68 35.27 -8.40
CA ASP A 969 35.23 36.33 -7.55
C ASP A 969 34.27 36.81 -6.45
N GLY A 970 33.00 36.36 -6.49
CA GLY A 970 31.93 36.77 -5.59
C GLY A 970 31.25 38.09 -5.98
N ASN A 971 31.71 38.76 -7.05
CA ASN A 971 31.25 40.07 -7.49
C ASN A 971 30.55 40.02 -8.85
N THR A 972 31.12 39.26 -9.79
CA THR A 972 30.59 39.09 -11.15
C THR A 972 29.79 37.79 -11.20
N TRP A 973 28.49 37.90 -11.51
CA TRP A 973 27.55 36.77 -11.47
C TRP A 973 27.03 36.42 -12.86
N HIS A 974 26.90 35.12 -13.11
CA HIS A 974 26.45 34.56 -14.38
C HIS A 974 25.29 33.57 -14.12
N ALA A 975 24.23 33.64 -14.92
CA ALA A 975 23.05 32.79 -14.75
C ALA A 975 23.29 31.32 -15.13
N ILE A 976 22.70 30.40 -14.37
CA ILE A 976 22.63 28.96 -14.64
C ILE A 976 21.19 28.59 -14.99
N GLY A 977 20.91 28.39 -16.27
CA GLY A 977 19.56 28.09 -16.78
C GLY A 977 18.60 29.28 -16.70
N GLY A 978 17.30 29.01 -16.87
CA GLY A 978 16.24 30.03 -16.75
C GLY A 978 15.74 30.24 -15.31
N VAL A 979 14.80 31.18 -15.16
CA VAL A 979 14.10 31.45 -13.90
C VAL A 979 13.30 30.22 -13.48
N ASN A 980 13.41 29.82 -12.22
CA ASN A 980 12.66 28.71 -11.63
C ASN A 980 11.52 29.25 -10.74
N THR A 981 10.38 28.58 -10.82
CA THR A 981 9.15 28.91 -10.08
C THR A 981 8.70 27.84 -9.10
N GLY A 982 9.46 26.75 -8.96
CA GLY A 982 9.19 25.66 -8.03
C GLY A 982 10.02 25.71 -6.75
N ALA A 983 9.62 24.91 -5.76
CA ALA A 983 10.28 24.78 -4.47
C ALA A 983 11.63 24.06 -4.56
N THR A 984 11.83 23.20 -5.56
CA THR A 984 13.11 22.52 -5.81
C THR A 984 13.78 23.05 -7.07
N VAL A 985 15.06 23.40 -6.95
CA VAL A 985 15.92 23.88 -8.03
C VAL A 985 17.05 22.89 -8.20
N LYS A 986 16.90 21.95 -9.13
CA LYS A 986 17.99 21.06 -9.55
C LYS A 986 18.57 21.56 -10.86
N LYS A 987 19.89 21.46 -10.99
CA LYS A 987 20.65 21.66 -12.23
C LYS A 987 21.73 20.59 -12.28
N SER A 988 21.72 19.76 -13.31
CA SER A 988 22.74 18.73 -13.54
C SER A 988 23.38 18.91 -14.91
N GLY A 989 24.43 18.15 -15.21
CA GLY A 989 25.15 18.25 -16.50
C GLY A 989 25.90 19.58 -16.69
N LEU A 990 26.24 20.28 -15.62
CA LEU A 990 26.99 21.52 -15.65
C LEU A 990 28.48 21.25 -15.90
N ASN A 991 29.17 22.24 -16.48
CA ASN A 991 30.63 22.29 -16.60
C ASN A 991 31.09 23.72 -16.36
N ILE A 992 30.91 24.19 -15.12
CA ILE A 992 31.06 25.61 -14.76
C ILE A 992 32.11 25.76 -13.66
N ASN A 993 33.13 26.57 -13.92
CA ASN A 993 34.08 26.95 -12.87
C ASN A 993 33.49 28.05 -11.98
N ALA A 994 33.23 27.71 -10.72
CA ALA A 994 32.68 28.62 -9.72
C ALA A 994 33.40 28.49 -8.38
N ARG A 995 33.50 29.60 -7.65
CA ARG A 995 33.81 29.59 -6.21
C ARG A 995 32.56 29.82 -5.38
N TYR A 996 31.59 30.56 -5.93
CA TYR A 996 30.34 30.89 -5.26
C TYR A 996 29.16 30.48 -6.14
N LEU A 997 28.13 29.93 -5.50
CA LEU A 997 26.82 29.70 -6.09
C LEU A 997 25.78 30.47 -5.28
N ARG A 998 24.79 31.08 -5.93
CA ARG A 998 23.66 31.70 -5.25
C ARG A 998 22.36 31.46 -5.98
N TYR A 999 21.27 31.44 -5.23
CA TYR A 999 19.92 31.51 -5.77
C TYR A 999 19.31 32.86 -5.40
N VAL A 1000 18.98 33.68 -6.40
CA VAL A 1000 18.55 35.08 -6.22
C VAL A 1000 17.13 35.29 -6.72
N ALA A 1001 16.31 35.98 -5.93
CA ALA A 1001 14.96 36.37 -6.31
C ALA A 1001 14.98 37.42 -7.44
N THR A 1002 14.34 37.11 -8.56
CA THR A 1002 14.24 37.99 -9.74
C THR A 1002 13.03 38.94 -9.68
N ASP A 1003 12.04 38.59 -8.86
CA ASP A 1003 10.85 39.39 -8.53
C ASP A 1003 10.42 39.19 -7.06
N LYS A 1004 9.45 39.97 -6.58
CA LYS A 1004 8.85 39.83 -5.24
C LYS A 1004 8.07 38.51 -5.14
N SER A 1005 8.27 37.78 -4.04
CA SER A 1005 7.41 36.62 -3.70
C SER A 1005 6.42 37.02 -2.59
N PRO A 1006 5.14 36.59 -2.67
CA PRO A 1006 4.14 36.91 -1.66
C PRO A 1006 4.37 36.18 -0.32
N ASN A 1007 5.04 35.03 -0.35
CA ASN A 1007 5.28 34.17 0.81
C ASN A 1007 6.66 34.41 1.45
N TRP A 1008 6.87 33.85 2.64
CA TRP A 1008 8.20 33.70 3.23
C TRP A 1008 8.97 32.60 2.47
N ALA A 1009 10.23 32.34 2.82
CA ALA A 1009 10.99 31.25 2.22
C ALA A 1009 11.70 30.39 3.28
N THR A 1010 11.56 29.08 3.09
CA THR A 1010 12.32 28.04 3.79
C THR A 1010 13.34 27.46 2.82
N PHE A 1011 14.55 27.19 3.29
CA PHE A 1011 15.64 26.61 2.48
C PHE A 1011 16.18 25.40 3.23
N CYS A 1012 15.81 24.23 2.74
CA CYS A 1012 16.06 22.96 3.40
C CYS A 1012 17.47 22.46 3.14
N GLU A 1013 17.93 22.49 1.89
CA GLU A 1013 19.22 21.90 1.53
C GLU A 1013 19.78 22.51 0.24
N PHE A 1014 21.10 22.62 0.15
CA PHE A 1014 21.83 23.19 -0.97
C PHE A 1014 23.05 22.30 -1.24
N LYS A 1015 22.85 21.35 -2.15
CA LYS A 1015 23.83 20.34 -2.56
C LYS A 1015 24.59 20.79 -3.80
N VAL A 1016 25.86 20.42 -3.89
CA VAL A 1016 26.73 20.70 -5.03
C VAL A 1016 27.59 19.47 -5.30
N ASN A 1017 27.69 19.04 -6.56
CA ASN A 1017 28.54 17.93 -7.01
C ASN A 1017 28.23 16.58 -6.33
N THR A 1018 26.95 16.28 -6.12
CA THR A 1018 26.49 15.08 -5.42
C THR A 1018 26.15 13.90 -6.33
N GLU A 1019 26.03 14.11 -7.65
CA GLU A 1019 25.82 13.01 -8.59
C GLU A 1019 27.15 12.27 -8.87
N LYS A 1020 27.15 10.93 -8.71
CA LYS A 1020 28.36 10.08 -8.82
C LYS A 1020 28.89 9.91 -10.25
N VAL A 1021 28.24 10.47 -11.28
CA VAL A 1021 28.65 10.40 -12.69
C VAL A 1021 28.73 11.82 -13.29
N PRO A 1022 29.71 12.20 -14.14
CA PRO A 1022 30.04 13.62 -14.33
C PRO A 1022 29.93 14.22 -15.75
N ALA A 1023 29.82 15.56 -15.71
CA ALA A 1023 30.22 16.65 -16.61
C ALA A 1023 30.01 16.60 -18.15
N ALA A 1024 29.97 15.47 -18.86
CA ALA A 1024 29.40 15.36 -20.22
C ALA A 1024 29.56 13.94 -20.81
N LEU A 1025 28.80 12.98 -20.30
CA LEU A 1025 28.44 11.77 -21.06
C LEU A 1025 27.27 12.02 -22.03
N VAL A 1026 26.59 13.16 -21.86
CA VAL A 1026 25.59 13.68 -22.78
C VAL A 1026 25.83 15.17 -22.97
N GLU A 1027 25.82 15.64 -24.21
CA GLU A 1027 25.94 17.06 -24.57
C GLU A 1027 25.07 17.38 -25.78
N GLY A 1028 24.77 18.66 -26.02
CA GLY A 1028 24.00 19.06 -27.20
C GLY A 1028 23.01 20.20 -26.94
N SER A 1029 22.12 20.42 -27.90
CA SER A 1029 21.01 21.37 -27.79
C SER A 1029 19.72 20.78 -28.35
N PRO A 1030 18.54 21.26 -27.91
CA PRO A 1030 18.34 22.24 -26.84
C PRO A 1030 18.61 21.65 -25.44
N ASN A 1031 19.04 22.51 -24.50
CA ASN A 1031 19.18 22.09 -23.10
C ASN A 1031 17.83 21.67 -22.52
N GLY A 1032 17.86 20.78 -21.53
CA GLY A 1032 16.66 20.36 -20.81
C GLY A 1032 16.00 21.50 -20.02
N GLN A 1033 14.69 21.44 -19.83
CA GLN A 1033 14.01 22.26 -18.83
C GLN A 1033 14.44 21.83 -17.41
N ALA A 1034 14.21 22.67 -16.40
CA ALA A 1034 14.59 22.34 -15.03
C ALA A 1034 13.88 21.06 -14.53
N GLY A 1035 14.63 20.10 -14.02
CA GLY A 1035 14.17 18.76 -13.62
C GLY A 1035 14.05 17.74 -14.75
N PHE A 1036 14.38 18.14 -15.99
CA PHE A 1036 14.31 17.31 -17.20
C PHE A 1036 15.61 17.42 -18.04
N GLU A 1037 16.75 17.38 -17.36
CA GLU A 1037 18.08 17.65 -17.91
C GLU A 1037 18.61 16.53 -18.84
N LEU A 1038 19.63 16.84 -19.64
CA LEU A 1038 20.23 15.91 -20.62
C LEU A 1038 20.79 14.62 -20.00
N ASN A 1039 21.22 14.65 -18.73
CA ASN A 1039 21.81 13.49 -18.05
C ASN A 1039 20.78 12.40 -17.75
N GLN A 1040 19.49 12.72 -17.71
CA GLN A 1040 18.42 11.72 -17.56
C GLN A 1040 18.29 10.81 -18.78
N LEU A 1041 18.87 11.18 -19.92
CA LEU A 1041 18.95 10.31 -21.09
C LEU A 1041 19.84 9.07 -20.90
N ILE A 1042 20.60 8.99 -19.80
CA ILE A 1042 21.58 7.92 -19.53
C ILE A 1042 21.66 7.56 -18.04
N ASP A 1043 20.68 7.97 -17.22
CA ASP A 1043 20.76 7.81 -15.76
C ASP A 1043 20.31 6.41 -15.30
N LYS A 1044 19.93 5.54 -16.25
CA LYS A 1044 19.38 4.20 -16.04
C LYS A 1044 18.07 4.22 -15.25
N ASN A 1045 17.39 5.37 -15.19
CA ASN A 1045 16.14 5.53 -14.45
C ASN A 1045 15.00 5.90 -15.40
N LEU A 1046 14.26 4.86 -15.80
CA LEU A 1046 13.07 4.95 -16.66
C LEU A 1046 11.91 5.78 -16.09
N LEU A 1047 12.00 6.27 -14.85
CA LEU A 1047 11.02 7.19 -14.25
C LEU A 1047 11.39 8.67 -14.44
N THR A 1048 12.60 8.95 -14.91
CA THR A 1048 13.01 10.31 -15.27
C THR A 1048 13.03 10.46 -16.78
N ALA A 1049 12.94 11.70 -17.25
CA ALA A 1049 12.96 11.97 -18.68
C ALA A 1049 13.60 13.30 -18.99
N TYR A 1050 14.36 13.35 -20.07
CA TYR A 1050 14.73 14.59 -20.71
C TYR A 1050 13.53 15.19 -21.44
N LYS A 1051 13.35 16.49 -21.26
CA LYS A 1051 12.38 17.33 -21.97
C LYS A 1051 13.07 18.65 -22.33
N PRO A 1052 13.08 19.05 -23.60
CA PRO A 1052 13.81 20.22 -24.02
C PRO A 1052 13.15 21.50 -23.49
N ALA A 1053 13.96 22.51 -23.18
CA ALA A 1053 13.47 23.82 -22.74
C ALA A 1053 12.72 24.59 -23.84
N ASN A 1054 12.95 24.26 -25.11
CA ASN A 1054 12.28 24.80 -26.28
C ASN A 1054 12.14 23.71 -27.34
N THR A 1055 11.19 23.83 -28.27
CA THR A 1055 11.12 22.92 -29.43
C THR A 1055 12.45 22.93 -30.19
N PRO A 1056 13.05 21.76 -30.48
CA PRO A 1056 14.31 21.68 -31.22
C PRO A 1056 14.21 22.37 -32.59
N SER A 1057 15.25 23.12 -32.95
CA SER A 1057 15.40 23.70 -34.28
C SER A 1057 16.06 22.69 -35.23
N ASN A 1058 15.84 22.87 -36.54
CA ASN A 1058 16.44 22.02 -37.57
C ASN A 1058 17.98 21.97 -37.44
N GLY A 1059 18.53 20.76 -37.31
CA GLY A 1059 19.95 20.52 -37.18
C GLY A 1059 20.51 20.67 -35.76
N GLU A 1060 19.67 20.95 -34.76
CA GLU A 1060 20.08 20.74 -33.36
C GLU A 1060 20.33 19.24 -33.12
N GLU A 1061 21.23 18.94 -32.17
CA GLU A 1061 21.67 17.58 -31.91
C GLU A 1061 22.01 17.34 -30.44
N ILE A 1062 21.73 16.12 -29.96
CA ILE A 1062 22.20 15.59 -28.68
C ILE A 1062 23.14 14.43 -28.96
N ILE A 1063 24.28 14.42 -28.28
CA ILE A 1063 25.33 13.43 -28.39
C ILE A 1063 25.47 12.71 -27.04
N VAL A 1064 25.27 11.40 -27.04
CA VAL A 1064 25.54 10.48 -25.94
C VAL A 1064 26.90 9.81 -26.18
N LYS A 1065 27.75 9.77 -25.14
CA LYS A 1065 29.10 9.22 -25.15
C LYS A 1065 29.16 7.99 -24.24
N PRO A 1066 28.98 6.78 -24.80
CA PRO A 1066 29.01 5.56 -24.00
C PRO A 1066 30.38 5.31 -23.34
N ILE A 1067 30.39 4.72 -22.14
CA ILE A 1067 31.60 4.47 -21.33
C ILE A 1067 32.17 3.05 -21.49
N ASP A 1068 31.40 2.13 -22.07
CA ASP A 1068 31.82 0.75 -22.29
C ASP A 1068 32.82 0.68 -23.47
N GLU A 1069 33.80 -0.22 -23.35
CA GLU A 1069 34.83 -0.46 -24.36
C GLU A 1069 34.39 -1.44 -25.43
N ARG A 1070 33.37 -2.25 -25.17
CA ARG A 1070 32.82 -3.23 -26.10
C ARG A 1070 32.24 -2.53 -27.32
N ASN A 1071 32.07 -3.28 -28.41
CA ASN A 1071 31.56 -2.70 -29.64
C ASN A 1071 30.04 -2.56 -29.55
N LEU A 1072 29.52 -1.37 -29.89
CA LEU A 1072 28.09 -1.12 -29.93
C LEU A 1072 27.44 -2.01 -30.99
N THR A 1073 26.42 -2.78 -30.59
CA THR A 1073 25.63 -3.69 -31.43
C THR A 1073 24.19 -3.20 -31.59
N GLY A 1074 23.74 -2.31 -30.71
CA GLY A 1074 22.41 -1.73 -30.79
C GLY A 1074 22.21 -0.55 -29.84
N ILE A 1075 21.04 0.05 -29.89
CA ILE A 1075 20.62 1.18 -29.05
C ILE A 1075 19.13 1.02 -28.75
N HIS A 1076 18.77 0.95 -27.47
CA HIS A 1076 17.39 1.09 -27.02
C HIS A 1076 17.10 2.55 -26.70
N ILE A 1077 15.98 3.08 -27.20
CA ILE A 1077 15.56 4.45 -26.91
C ILE A 1077 14.09 4.44 -26.50
N PHE A 1078 13.79 5.06 -25.37
CA PHE A 1078 12.46 5.14 -24.77
C PHE A 1078 11.98 6.59 -24.78
N GLN A 1079 10.86 6.87 -25.41
CA GLN A 1079 10.23 8.18 -25.47
C GLN A 1079 8.73 8.10 -25.14
N GLU A 1080 8.11 9.24 -24.94
CA GLU A 1080 6.68 9.37 -24.71
C GLU A 1080 5.83 8.88 -25.90
N THR A 1081 4.59 8.49 -25.64
CA THR A 1081 3.65 7.93 -26.63
C THR A 1081 2.85 8.98 -27.40
N GLU A 1082 2.53 10.11 -26.77
CA GLU A 1082 1.64 11.12 -27.35
C GLU A 1082 2.35 12.03 -28.37
N ASN A 1083 3.67 12.26 -28.22
CA ASN A 1083 4.47 13.17 -29.06
C ASN A 1083 5.77 12.50 -29.52
N ILE A 1084 5.70 11.75 -30.62
CA ILE A 1084 6.85 11.06 -31.22
C ILE A 1084 7.71 12.04 -32.03
N CYS A 1085 8.94 12.29 -31.58
CA CYS A 1085 9.77 13.39 -32.11
C CYS A 1085 10.38 13.15 -33.50
N ASN A 1086 10.40 11.91 -34.01
CA ASN A 1086 10.94 11.53 -35.33
C ASN A 1086 12.43 11.87 -35.59
N GLY A 1087 13.22 12.19 -34.55
CA GLY A 1087 14.64 12.51 -34.68
C GLY A 1087 15.47 11.40 -35.35
N GLU A 1088 16.46 11.78 -36.17
CA GLU A 1088 17.39 10.85 -36.82
C GLU A 1088 18.49 10.42 -35.85
N VAL A 1089 18.69 9.11 -35.73
CA VAL A 1089 19.73 8.54 -34.86
C VAL A 1089 20.94 8.17 -35.71
N GLN A 1090 22.11 8.68 -35.32
CA GLN A 1090 23.40 8.47 -35.95
C GLN A 1090 24.40 7.90 -34.93
N VAL A 1091 25.43 7.21 -35.42
CA VAL A 1091 26.59 6.78 -34.62
C VAL A 1091 27.88 7.26 -35.25
N LYS A 1092 28.91 7.48 -34.42
CA LYS A 1092 30.24 7.89 -34.89
C LYS A 1092 31.15 6.68 -35.08
N ASP A 1093 31.52 6.40 -36.32
CA ASP A 1093 32.39 5.27 -36.67
C ASP A 1093 33.85 5.49 -36.22
N LYS A 1094 34.67 4.44 -36.31
CA LYS A 1094 36.12 4.48 -35.99
C LYS A 1094 36.94 5.50 -36.78
N ASP A 1095 36.47 5.92 -37.94
CA ASP A 1095 37.14 6.90 -38.79
C ASP A 1095 36.69 8.33 -38.44
N GLY A 1096 35.74 8.47 -37.51
CA GLY A 1096 35.21 9.74 -36.99
C GLY A 1096 34.02 10.29 -37.77
N ASN A 1097 33.41 9.51 -38.68
CA ASN A 1097 32.26 9.94 -39.47
C ASN A 1097 30.93 9.60 -38.77
N TRP A 1098 29.95 10.50 -38.90
CA TRP A 1098 28.57 10.23 -38.45
C TRP A 1098 27.81 9.42 -39.50
N VAL A 1099 27.26 8.28 -39.08
CA VAL A 1099 26.51 7.34 -39.92
C VAL A 1099 25.10 7.19 -39.38
N ALA A 1100 24.08 7.43 -40.21
CA ALA A 1100 22.68 7.23 -39.82
C ALA A 1100 22.36 5.74 -39.62
N VAL A 1101 21.74 5.41 -38.48
CA VAL A 1101 21.40 4.05 -38.07
C VAL A 1101 19.90 3.84 -37.82
N GLY A 1102 19.13 4.91 -37.60
CA GLY A 1102 17.68 4.79 -37.38
C GLY A 1102 16.94 6.11 -37.19
N LYS A 1103 15.67 6.02 -36.76
CA LYS A 1103 14.82 7.17 -36.42
C LYS A 1103 13.98 6.88 -35.18
N LEU A 1104 13.68 7.93 -34.41
CA LEU A 1104 12.81 7.92 -33.22
C LEU A 1104 11.33 8.07 -33.57
N ASN A 1105 10.79 7.13 -34.35
CA ASN A 1105 9.43 7.17 -34.88
C ASN A 1105 8.41 6.30 -34.12
N GLU A 1106 8.82 5.71 -32.98
CA GLU A 1106 8.01 4.86 -32.11
C GLU A 1106 8.37 5.14 -30.65
N ALA A 1107 7.46 4.87 -29.70
CA ALA A 1107 7.67 5.13 -28.27
C ALA A 1107 8.87 4.35 -27.72
N TYR A 1108 9.09 3.14 -28.22
CA TYR A 1108 10.31 2.36 -27.99
C TYR A 1108 10.99 2.06 -29.33
N LYS A 1109 12.30 2.25 -29.39
CA LYS A 1109 13.11 1.87 -30.55
C LYS A 1109 14.27 0.97 -30.16
N ASP A 1110 14.36 -0.20 -30.79
CA ASP A 1110 15.55 -1.06 -30.82
C ASP A 1110 16.26 -0.84 -32.17
N ILE A 1111 17.34 -0.08 -32.15
CA ILE A 1111 18.13 0.23 -33.34
C ILE A 1111 19.35 -0.68 -33.36
N LYS A 1112 19.47 -1.55 -34.36
CA LYS A 1112 20.68 -2.38 -34.55
C LYS A 1112 21.82 -1.55 -35.17
N VAL A 1113 23.01 -1.72 -34.62
CA VAL A 1113 24.25 -1.05 -35.08
C VAL A 1113 25.21 -2.12 -35.58
N ASP A 1114 25.78 -1.94 -36.78
CA ASP A 1114 26.80 -2.85 -37.30
C ASP A 1114 28.08 -2.73 -36.45
N SER A 1115 28.45 -3.81 -35.77
CA SER A 1115 29.62 -3.84 -34.89
C SER A 1115 30.94 -3.52 -35.60
N LYS A 1116 30.99 -3.64 -36.94
CA LYS A 1116 32.15 -3.24 -37.76
C LYS A 1116 32.39 -1.73 -37.80
N LEU A 1117 31.39 -0.93 -37.45
CA LEU A 1117 31.55 0.52 -37.33
C LEU A 1117 32.45 0.88 -36.14
N GLU A 1118 32.60 -0.02 -35.16
CA GLU A 1118 33.30 0.23 -33.91
C GLU A 1118 32.84 1.57 -33.29
N ALA A 1119 31.51 1.74 -33.28
CA ALA A 1119 30.89 3.02 -32.97
C ALA A 1119 31.26 3.52 -31.56
N SER A 1120 31.52 4.82 -31.46
CA SER A 1120 32.10 5.44 -30.27
C SER A 1120 31.22 6.49 -29.59
N GLU A 1121 30.22 7.03 -30.30
CA GLU A 1121 29.26 8.03 -29.82
C GLU A 1121 27.91 7.79 -30.51
N ILE A 1122 26.81 8.12 -29.84
CA ILE A 1122 25.43 8.07 -30.34
C ILE A 1122 24.93 9.51 -30.47
N LYS A 1123 24.22 9.83 -31.54
CA LYS A 1123 23.70 11.16 -31.79
C LYS A 1123 22.26 11.13 -32.25
N VAL A 1124 21.43 12.04 -31.72
CA VAL A 1124 20.06 12.29 -32.19
C VAL A 1124 20.02 13.68 -32.80
N VAL A 1125 19.54 13.80 -34.04
CA VAL A 1125 19.46 15.05 -34.81
C VAL A 1125 18.00 15.35 -35.16
N TRP A 1126 17.54 16.58 -34.91
CA TRP A 1126 16.16 17.00 -35.22
C TRP A 1126 16.03 17.64 -36.60
N ASP A 1127 14.89 17.39 -37.25
CA ASP A 1127 14.49 18.07 -38.49
C ASP A 1127 13.54 19.26 -38.22
N GLU A 1128 13.21 20.02 -39.26
CA GLU A 1128 12.37 21.23 -39.17
C GLU A 1128 10.89 20.97 -38.82
N ASN A 1129 10.45 19.71 -38.71
CA ASN A 1129 9.04 19.32 -38.54
C ASN A 1129 8.76 18.46 -37.29
N GLY A 1130 9.74 18.25 -36.40
CA GLY A 1130 9.59 17.38 -35.23
C GLY A 1130 8.93 18.05 -34.02
N ASP A 1131 8.04 17.32 -33.34
CA ASP A 1131 7.53 17.71 -32.02
C ASP A 1131 8.65 17.67 -30.97
N ALA A 1132 8.50 18.46 -29.89
CA ALA A 1132 9.47 18.48 -28.79
C ALA A 1132 9.55 17.09 -28.12
N PRO A 1133 10.73 16.44 -28.10
CA PRO A 1133 10.87 15.11 -27.53
C PRO A 1133 10.63 15.08 -26.02
N ILE A 1134 10.04 14.00 -25.52
CA ILE A 1134 10.20 13.57 -24.13
C ILE A 1134 10.86 12.20 -24.19
N ILE A 1135 12.15 12.12 -23.87
CA ILE A 1135 12.93 10.89 -23.97
C ILE A 1135 13.32 10.48 -22.55
N TYR A 1136 12.90 9.30 -22.17
CA TYR A 1136 13.15 8.73 -20.84
C TYR A 1136 14.57 8.21 -20.74
N GLU A 1137 15.08 7.54 -21.78
CA GLU A 1137 16.35 6.84 -21.68
C GLU A 1137 16.92 6.50 -23.07
N ILE A 1138 18.25 6.54 -23.21
CA ILE A 1138 19.04 6.09 -24.37
C ILE A 1138 20.06 5.07 -23.88
N MET A 1139 19.82 3.79 -24.15
CA MET A 1139 20.62 2.68 -23.65
C MET A 1139 21.45 2.05 -24.77
N PRO A 1140 22.77 2.24 -24.77
CA PRO A 1140 23.68 1.53 -25.66
C PRO A 1140 23.66 0.02 -25.39
N GLN A 1141 23.74 -0.81 -26.45
CA GLN A 1141 23.88 -2.26 -26.37
C GLN A 1141 25.21 -2.69 -26.96
N TYR A 1142 25.89 -3.66 -26.33
CA TYR A 1142 27.24 -4.04 -26.72
C TYR A 1142 27.34 -5.50 -27.17
N THR A 1143 28.47 -5.86 -27.76
CA THR A 1143 28.83 -7.27 -27.97
C THR A 1143 28.95 -7.96 -26.63
N GLU A 1144 28.19 -9.03 -26.39
CA GLU A 1144 28.38 -9.92 -25.24
C GLU A 1144 29.84 -10.40 -25.20
N GLU A 1145 30.47 -10.40 -24.03
CA GLU A 1145 31.71 -11.16 -23.88
C GLU A 1145 31.33 -12.64 -23.97
N GLU A 1146 32.06 -13.45 -24.73
CA GLU A 1146 31.92 -14.89 -24.60
C GLU A 1146 32.40 -15.25 -23.19
N GLU A 1147 31.49 -15.36 -22.22
CA GLU A 1147 31.81 -15.99 -20.93
C GLU A 1147 32.36 -17.38 -21.24
N GLU A 1148 33.64 -17.61 -20.97
CA GLU A 1148 34.11 -18.97 -20.74
C GLU A 1148 33.38 -19.46 -19.48
N ILE A 1149 32.25 -20.14 -19.66
CA ILE A 1149 31.56 -20.84 -18.58
C ILE A 1149 32.57 -21.86 -18.02
N ILE A 1150 33.22 -21.52 -16.91
CA ILE A 1150 34.14 -22.42 -16.20
C ILE A 1150 33.28 -23.47 -15.49
N GLU A 1151 32.92 -24.52 -16.21
CA GLU A 1151 32.06 -25.57 -15.69
C GLU A 1151 32.81 -26.43 -14.65
N LYS A 1152 32.32 -26.49 -13.40
CA LYS A 1152 32.91 -27.33 -12.35
C LYS A 1152 32.85 -28.81 -12.76
N PRO A 1153 33.91 -29.63 -12.58
CA PRO A 1153 33.81 -31.04 -12.91
C PRO A 1153 32.70 -31.72 -12.12
N ASN A 1154 31.88 -32.52 -12.81
CA ASN A 1154 30.93 -33.40 -12.16
C ASN A 1154 31.66 -34.38 -11.21
N LYS A 1155 30.95 -34.94 -10.22
CA LYS A 1155 31.54 -35.98 -9.37
C LYS A 1155 31.88 -37.22 -10.22
N PRO A 1156 32.99 -37.94 -9.96
CA PRO A 1156 33.24 -39.23 -10.59
C PRO A 1156 32.03 -40.16 -10.40
N SER A 1157 31.63 -40.87 -11.45
CA SER A 1157 30.51 -41.82 -11.41
C SER A 1157 31.02 -43.27 -11.28
N ASN A 1158 30.16 -44.22 -10.95
CA ASN A 1158 30.51 -45.65 -10.83
C ASN A 1158 31.74 -45.92 -9.93
N PHE A 1159 31.86 -45.20 -8.82
CA PHE A 1159 32.95 -45.40 -7.87
C PHE A 1159 32.81 -46.74 -7.13
N ILE A 1160 33.64 -47.71 -7.48
CA ILE A 1160 33.60 -49.10 -7.01
C ILE A 1160 34.90 -49.44 -6.29
N ALA A 1161 34.77 -50.05 -5.12
CA ALA A 1161 35.87 -50.62 -4.36
C ALA A 1161 35.80 -52.15 -4.31
N THR A 1162 36.85 -52.82 -4.79
CA THR A 1162 36.98 -54.28 -4.88
C THR A 1162 38.18 -54.74 -4.06
N ALA A 1163 37.97 -55.62 -3.08
CA ALA A 1163 39.08 -56.21 -2.33
C ALA A 1163 39.84 -57.17 -3.25
N LEU A 1164 41.13 -56.91 -3.46
CA LEU A 1164 42.00 -57.78 -4.28
C LEU A 1164 42.66 -58.86 -3.44
N SER A 1165 42.95 -58.55 -2.17
CA SER A 1165 43.57 -59.47 -1.22
C SER A 1165 43.16 -59.10 0.22
N ASN A 1166 43.75 -59.79 1.20
CA ASN A 1166 43.61 -59.42 2.60
C ASN A 1166 44.36 -58.11 2.95
N SER A 1167 45.13 -57.54 2.03
CA SER A 1167 45.94 -56.33 2.24
C SER A 1167 45.83 -55.28 1.15
N SER A 1168 44.91 -55.41 0.20
CA SER A 1168 44.74 -54.42 -0.87
C SER A 1168 43.31 -54.31 -1.40
N ILE A 1169 42.91 -53.09 -1.78
CA ILE A 1169 41.61 -52.77 -2.38
C ILE A 1169 41.85 -51.95 -3.65
N LYS A 1170 41.26 -52.38 -4.77
CA LYS A 1170 41.23 -51.63 -6.03
C LYS A 1170 40.01 -50.73 -6.08
N LEU A 1171 40.23 -49.46 -6.37
CA LEU A 1171 39.23 -48.44 -6.62
C LEU A 1171 39.13 -48.22 -8.13
N ASN A 1172 37.91 -48.13 -8.67
CA ASN A 1172 37.64 -47.78 -10.06
C ASN A 1172 36.49 -46.77 -10.12
N TRP A 1173 36.48 -45.89 -11.11
CA TRP A 1173 35.39 -44.93 -11.34
C TRP A 1173 35.33 -44.57 -12.83
N ASN A 1174 34.31 -43.84 -13.22
CA ASN A 1174 34.21 -43.20 -14.52
C ASN A 1174 34.56 -41.72 -14.37
N ALA A 1175 35.29 -41.18 -15.36
CA ALA A 1175 35.64 -39.78 -15.42
C ALA A 1175 34.37 -38.91 -15.60
N PRO A 1176 34.32 -37.71 -14.99
CA PRO A 1176 33.34 -36.68 -15.35
C PRO A 1176 33.43 -36.36 -16.85
N SER A 1177 32.28 -36.19 -17.51
CA SER A 1177 32.21 -35.95 -18.96
C SER A 1177 32.10 -34.48 -19.33
N ASN A 1178 31.80 -33.61 -18.38
CA ASN A 1178 31.52 -32.20 -18.63
C ASN A 1178 32.79 -31.34 -18.79
N VAL A 1179 33.90 -31.72 -18.14
CA VAL A 1179 35.20 -31.05 -18.32
C VAL A 1179 36.38 -32.01 -18.35
N LYS A 1180 37.52 -31.56 -18.89
CA LYS A 1180 38.79 -32.30 -18.86
C LYS A 1180 39.38 -32.33 -17.45
N ILE A 1181 39.75 -33.51 -16.97
CA ILE A 1181 40.30 -33.71 -15.62
C ILE A 1181 41.82 -33.63 -15.63
N LYS A 1182 42.38 -32.79 -14.76
CA LYS A 1182 43.82 -32.69 -14.46
C LYS A 1182 44.27 -33.83 -13.55
N GLU A 1183 43.59 -34.01 -12.43
CA GLU A 1183 43.93 -35.03 -11.42
C GLU A 1183 42.71 -35.48 -10.61
N TYR A 1184 42.82 -36.64 -9.96
CA TYR A 1184 41.92 -37.08 -8.91
C TYR A 1184 42.65 -37.15 -7.58
N ILE A 1185 41.98 -36.71 -6.51
CA ILE A 1185 42.48 -36.78 -5.14
C ILE A 1185 41.77 -37.92 -4.43
N ILE A 1186 42.53 -38.89 -3.89
CA ILE A 1186 41.99 -40.07 -3.20
C ILE A 1186 42.26 -39.96 -1.71
N TYR A 1187 41.23 -40.18 -0.90
CA TYR A 1187 41.29 -40.21 0.55
C TYR A 1187 40.97 -41.60 1.09
N LYS A 1188 41.58 -41.95 2.22
CA LYS A 1188 41.27 -43.13 3.04
C LYS A 1188 41.05 -42.67 4.48
N ASP A 1189 39.89 -42.99 5.04
CA ASP A 1189 39.45 -42.63 6.40
C ASP A 1189 39.66 -41.13 6.70
N GLY A 1190 39.28 -40.28 5.75
CA GLY A 1190 39.36 -38.82 5.85
C GLY A 1190 40.74 -38.21 5.53
N LYS A 1191 41.81 -39.00 5.38
CA LYS A 1191 43.15 -38.50 5.04
C LYS A 1191 43.47 -38.67 3.56
N GLU A 1192 44.07 -37.66 2.95
CA GLU A 1192 44.57 -37.73 1.57
C GLU A 1192 45.66 -38.80 1.49
N VAL A 1193 45.51 -39.74 0.56
CA VAL A 1193 46.45 -40.83 0.32
C VAL A 1193 47.35 -40.50 -0.85
N THR A 1194 46.77 -39.99 -1.94
CA THR A 1194 47.51 -39.66 -3.16
C THR A 1194 46.69 -38.79 -4.11
N LYS A 1195 47.38 -38.28 -5.13
CA LYS A 1195 46.81 -37.65 -6.32
C LYS A 1195 47.25 -38.42 -7.55
N ILE A 1196 46.32 -38.67 -8.47
CA ILE A 1196 46.59 -39.40 -9.72
C ILE A 1196 46.14 -38.57 -10.91
N LEU A 1197 46.86 -38.66 -12.03
CA LEU A 1197 46.53 -37.91 -13.25
C LEU A 1197 45.13 -38.26 -13.75
N GLY A 1198 44.40 -37.27 -14.29
CA GLY A 1198 42.99 -37.40 -14.71
C GLY A 1198 42.70 -38.43 -15.81
N LYS A 1199 43.75 -38.91 -16.49
CA LYS A 1199 43.67 -40.05 -17.42
C LYS A 1199 43.52 -41.42 -16.73
N ASN A 1200 43.83 -41.50 -15.43
CA ASN A 1200 43.75 -42.73 -14.66
C ASN A 1200 42.36 -42.81 -14.00
N ILE A 1201 41.65 -43.91 -14.25
CA ILE A 1201 40.31 -44.16 -13.70
C ILE A 1201 40.28 -45.32 -12.69
N GLU A 1202 41.46 -45.76 -12.26
CA GLU A 1202 41.63 -46.80 -11.26
C GLU A 1202 42.85 -46.53 -10.37
N PHE A 1203 42.79 -47.01 -9.13
CA PHE A 1203 43.89 -46.94 -8.16
C PHE A 1203 43.82 -48.09 -7.15
N THR A 1204 44.95 -48.73 -6.87
CA THR A 1204 45.02 -49.79 -5.85
C THR A 1204 45.63 -49.25 -4.56
N VAL A 1205 44.86 -49.33 -3.48
CA VAL A 1205 45.33 -49.03 -2.12
C VAL A 1205 45.88 -50.32 -1.51
N SER A 1206 47.18 -50.36 -1.24
CA SER A 1206 47.91 -51.50 -0.66
C SER A 1206 48.18 -51.30 0.84
N GLU A 1207 48.84 -52.28 1.48
CA GLU A 1207 49.23 -52.25 2.91
C GLU A 1207 48.06 -52.12 3.90
N LEU A 1208 46.90 -52.65 3.52
CA LEU A 1208 45.71 -52.70 4.36
C LEU A 1208 45.78 -53.90 5.33
N LYS A 1209 45.07 -53.79 6.45
CA LYS A 1209 44.93 -54.89 7.42
C LYS A 1209 43.84 -55.85 6.94
N ALA A 1210 44.04 -57.16 7.15
CA ALA A 1210 43.06 -58.19 6.85
C ALA A 1210 41.74 -57.96 7.60
N ASN A 1211 40.62 -58.34 6.97
CA ASN A 1211 39.27 -58.24 7.52
C ASN A 1211 38.89 -56.84 8.10
N THR A 1212 39.49 -55.75 7.62
CA THR A 1212 39.30 -54.38 8.14
C THR A 1212 38.49 -53.54 7.15
N LEU A 1213 37.52 -52.77 7.66
CA LEU A 1213 36.67 -51.87 6.87
C LEU A 1213 37.36 -50.51 6.71
N TYR A 1214 37.47 -50.02 5.49
CA TYR A 1214 38.06 -48.73 5.15
C TYR A 1214 37.05 -47.86 4.40
N GLY A 1215 37.05 -46.55 4.66
CA GLY A 1215 36.29 -45.56 3.89
C GLY A 1215 37.16 -44.87 2.87
N PHE A 1216 36.78 -44.93 1.59
CA PHE A 1216 37.49 -44.26 0.50
C PHE A 1216 36.65 -43.11 -0.05
N LYS A 1217 37.29 -42.00 -0.40
CA LYS A 1217 36.66 -40.83 -1.02
C LYS A 1217 37.50 -40.38 -2.22
N ILE A 1218 36.87 -39.98 -3.31
CA ILE A 1218 37.55 -39.43 -4.48
C ILE A 1218 36.95 -38.09 -4.92
N VAL A 1219 37.81 -37.17 -5.33
CA VAL A 1219 37.49 -35.83 -5.86
C VAL A 1219 38.17 -35.66 -7.22
N ALA A 1220 37.47 -35.17 -8.23
CA ALA A 1220 38.06 -34.82 -9.52
C ALA A 1220 38.48 -33.34 -9.53
N VAL A 1221 39.59 -33.02 -10.19
CA VAL A 1221 40.09 -31.65 -10.32
C VAL A 1221 40.20 -31.32 -11.81
N GLY A 1222 39.53 -30.25 -12.26
CA GLY A 1222 39.60 -29.75 -13.63
C GLY A 1222 40.98 -29.19 -13.99
N ILE A 1223 41.22 -28.96 -15.28
CA ILE A 1223 42.46 -28.30 -15.76
C ILE A 1223 42.65 -26.89 -15.20
N ASP A 1224 41.54 -26.23 -14.92
CA ASP A 1224 41.36 -24.93 -14.26
C ASP A 1224 41.64 -24.96 -12.74
N GLY A 1225 41.73 -26.14 -12.13
CA GLY A 1225 41.94 -26.33 -10.69
C GLY A 1225 40.66 -26.48 -9.86
N GLN A 1226 39.47 -26.39 -10.46
CA GLN A 1226 38.19 -26.54 -9.76
C GLN A 1226 37.95 -27.99 -9.35
N LYS A 1227 37.41 -28.21 -8.14
CA LYS A 1227 37.24 -29.54 -7.54
C LYS A 1227 35.78 -29.99 -7.57
N SER A 1228 35.48 -31.21 -7.99
CA SER A 1228 34.13 -31.77 -7.93
C SER A 1228 33.65 -32.04 -6.50
N ARG A 1229 32.32 -32.23 -6.33
CA ARG A 1229 31.80 -32.81 -5.08
C ARG A 1229 32.39 -34.23 -4.89
N PRO A 1230 32.85 -34.60 -3.69
CA PRO A 1230 33.41 -35.92 -3.45
C PRO A 1230 32.38 -37.05 -3.58
N ILE A 1231 32.83 -38.23 -3.98
CA ILE A 1231 32.06 -39.49 -3.84
C ILE A 1231 32.81 -40.44 -2.92
N ALA A 1232 32.09 -41.16 -2.06
CA ALA A 1232 32.67 -42.04 -1.05
C ALA A 1232 32.10 -43.46 -1.09
N ILE A 1233 32.90 -44.45 -0.69
CA ILE A 1233 32.51 -45.85 -0.56
C ILE A 1233 33.27 -46.52 0.59
N ASN A 1234 32.62 -47.43 1.31
CA ASN A 1234 33.25 -48.24 2.34
C ASN A 1234 33.53 -49.66 1.80
N LYS A 1235 34.71 -50.22 2.07
CA LYS A 1235 35.06 -51.58 1.65
C LYS A 1235 35.96 -52.29 2.65
N ARG A 1236 35.63 -53.58 2.90
CA ARG A 1236 36.40 -54.47 3.77
C ARG A 1236 37.38 -55.31 2.95
N THR A 1237 38.63 -55.44 3.41
CA THR A 1237 39.61 -56.40 2.87
C THR A 1237 39.15 -57.84 3.09
N THR A 1238 39.65 -58.81 2.30
CA THR A 1238 39.32 -60.22 2.53
C THR A 1238 39.92 -60.73 3.85
N LYS A 1239 39.40 -61.86 4.35
CA LYS A 1239 39.97 -62.53 5.52
C LYS A 1239 41.38 -63.04 5.26
#